data_AF-A0A6J3MI30-F1
#
_entry.id   AF-A0A6J3MI30-F1
#
_cell.length_a   1.000
_cell.length_b   1.000
_cell.length_c   1.000
_cell.angle_alpha   90.00
_cell.angle_beta   90.00
_cell.angle_gamma   90.00
#
_symmetry.space_group_name_H-M   'P 1'
#
loop_
_entity.id
_entity.type
_entity.pdbx_description
1 polymer ?
#
loop_
_entity_poly.entity_id
_entity_poly.type
_entity_poly.pdbx_seq_one_letter_code
_entity_poly.pdbx_strand_id
1 'polypeptide(L)'
;MADGTTVGKHQLERALYDEKKDVQSGRLKEDNPLDTSEAFHKFCEACRRGDLKTCQEQISTGININARDEYDYTPLILASLCGHYEVTEMLLEQGALCERDTFQGERCLYNALNDRIRNLLLSYDYSKSTDPLQPLAAHITGLLTRDTPQTSDIVIQAGESTVELHKFLLSARSPYFAKKLAAAPETTLWKLASSVPVQSFETSIRYLYLGDIGAGLGDGEEEQAILKGIDKISRQLEVPQLFDNILSAGDRRLARQKRTDELERGRDQISKWFEQNILKYKVHVDTAQAGNVKWDRSNAIFADILLQADEDDPAIEPEPEGKPAVRQTDGPLNGIPIGMFGSRSRSVSRGPKARRSVLFPCHRAMLLRSEVFATMFASPFREGQDSSHLQIVPVDCAPDVLEIILTFLYTEKADFPLHVALDVLTASDMLFIDKLKQRAALLISTLGNGGASVVEAENPRGETEHEDIIDIYDVIRAGWDTRVHRLETFGARFIAYRLERYVDEPEFKSLVRDSAARIKARQETDTVELVDDIRYYLSERFRLRFEDAGLDDMMGDSAQTSQENDIDAVDDDLSDPDAAQKSGRSSDRPAATADIPLGLEQGVVRTLDGQIAGDEFAQDALNYQILLGKIETLMDSLGIDG
;
A
#
# COMPACT_ATOMS: atom_id res chain seq x y z
N MET A 1 -30.91 -23.11 -3.63
CA MET A 1 -31.61 -23.27 -2.33
C MET A 1 -30.58 -23.74 -1.34
N ALA A 2 -30.10 -22.85 -0.48
CA ALA A 2 -29.09 -23.16 0.53
C ALA A 2 -29.78 -23.82 1.72
N ASP A 3 -29.30 -24.99 2.10
CA ASP A 3 -29.82 -25.79 3.20
C ASP A 3 -29.40 -25.12 4.52
N GLY A 4 -30.33 -24.40 5.15
CA GLY A 4 -30.14 -23.78 6.46
C GLY A 4 -30.15 -24.85 7.55
N THR A 5 -29.05 -25.59 7.68
CA THR A 5 -28.84 -26.50 8.81
C THR A 5 -28.53 -25.66 10.05
N THR A 6 -29.57 -25.39 10.85
CA THR A 6 -29.42 -24.78 12.17
C THR A 6 -28.63 -25.74 13.07
N VAL A 7 -27.35 -25.44 13.28
CA VAL A 7 -26.47 -26.21 14.16
C VAL A 7 -27.01 -26.11 15.59
N GLY A 8 -27.24 -27.26 16.23
CA GLY A 8 -27.78 -27.27 17.60
C GLY A 8 -26.78 -26.70 18.60
N LYS A 9 -27.25 -25.98 19.63
CA LYS A 9 -26.42 -25.37 20.69
C LYS A 9 -25.34 -26.32 21.24
N HIS A 10 -25.69 -27.59 21.49
CA HIS A 10 -24.75 -28.58 22.00
C HIS A 10 -23.66 -28.99 21.00
N GLN A 11 -23.94 -28.93 19.70
CA GLN A 11 -22.96 -29.18 18.65
C GLN A 11 -21.98 -27.98 18.55
N LEU A 12 -22.48 -26.75 18.70
CA LEU A 12 -21.65 -25.55 18.79
C LEU A 12 -20.77 -25.54 20.03
N GLU A 13 -21.31 -25.85 21.22
CA GLU A 13 -20.54 -25.93 22.47
C GLU A 13 -19.44 -26.98 22.41
N ARG A 14 -19.72 -28.13 21.79
CA ARG A 14 -18.71 -29.18 21.57
C ARG A 14 -17.65 -28.76 20.58
N ALA A 15 -18.03 -28.15 19.45
CA ALA A 15 -17.09 -27.63 18.47
C ALA A 15 -16.17 -26.57 19.10
N LEU A 16 -16.71 -25.63 19.89
CA LEU A 16 -15.94 -24.63 20.62
C LEU A 16 -15.01 -25.23 21.68
N TYR A 17 -15.42 -26.31 22.34
CA TYR A 17 -14.57 -27.03 23.29
C TYR A 17 -13.39 -27.74 22.60
N ASP A 18 -13.69 -28.46 21.52
CA ASP A 18 -12.67 -29.15 20.72
C ASP A 18 -11.70 -28.14 20.09
N GLU A 19 -12.20 -27.01 19.60
CA GLU A 19 -11.40 -25.88 19.10
C GLU A 19 -10.49 -25.29 20.18
N LYS A 20 -11.02 -24.98 21.38
CA LYS A 20 -10.21 -24.48 22.50
C LYS A 20 -9.09 -25.45 22.87
N LYS A 21 -9.37 -26.76 22.83
CA LYS A 21 -8.37 -27.79 23.10
C LYS A 21 -7.29 -27.83 22.01
N ASP A 22 -7.68 -27.69 20.75
CA ASP A 22 -6.75 -27.65 19.63
C ASP A 22 -5.87 -26.40 19.66
N VAL A 23 -6.42 -25.24 20.04
CA VAL A 23 -5.67 -24.00 20.29
C VAL A 23 -4.68 -24.18 21.45
N GLN A 24 -5.14 -24.73 22.59
CA GLN A 24 -4.25 -25.01 23.73
C GLN A 24 -3.13 -26.00 23.40
N SER A 25 -3.38 -26.95 22.50
CA SER A 25 -2.36 -27.90 22.03
C SER A 25 -1.39 -27.31 21.00
N GLY A 26 -1.63 -26.08 20.52
CA GLY A 26 -0.87 -25.43 19.45
C GLY A 26 -1.17 -25.95 18.04
N ARG A 27 -2.20 -26.80 17.88
CA ARG A 27 -2.62 -27.36 16.59
C ARG A 27 -3.34 -26.32 15.73
N LEU A 28 -4.13 -25.45 16.36
CA LEU A 28 -4.78 -24.29 15.74
C LEU A 28 -4.17 -23.01 16.30
N LYS A 29 -3.92 -22.03 15.43
CA LYS A 29 -3.60 -20.66 15.83
C LYS A 29 -4.88 -20.01 16.36
N GLU A 30 -4.78 -19.31 17.49
CA GLU A 30 -5.85 -18.44 17.96
C GLU A 30 -5.95 -17.25 17.00
N ASP A 31 -7.15 -16.94 16.47
CA ASP A 31 -7.33 -15.85 15.50
C ASP A 31 -6.99 -14.49 16.15
N ASN A 32 -7.31 -14.36 17.44
CA ASN A 32 -7.10 -13.16 18.24
C ASN A 32 -6.39 -13.52 19.54
N PRO A 33 -5.08 -13.81 19.50
CA PRO A 33 -4.32 -14.21 20.69
C PRO A 33 -4.27 -13.05 21.69
N LEU A 34 -4.30 -13.38 22.97
CA LEU A 34 -4.02 -12.40 24.04
C LEU A 34 -2.54 -12.02 24.00
N ASP A 35 -2.24 -10.75 23.74
CA ASP A 35 -0.89 -10.21 23.78
C ASP A 35 -0.76 -9.24 24.96
N THR A 36 0.11 -9.58 25.90
CA THR A 36 0.39 -8.79 27.11
C THR A 36 1.75 -8.11 27.06
N SER A 37 2.41 -8.11 25.90
CA SER A 37 3.70 -7.45 25.73
C SER A 37 3.57 -5.93 25.88
N GLU A 38 4.62 -5.29 26.40
CA GLU A 38 4.68 -3.84 26.54
C GLU A 38 4.58 -3.13 25.17
N ALA A 39 5.17 -3.74 24.13
CA ALA A 39 5.08 -3.26 22.76
C ALA A 39 3.63 -3.25 22.25
N PHE A 40 2.86 -4.33 22.49
CA PHE A 40 1.45 -4.39 22.15
C PHE A 40 0.59 -3.43 22.98
N HIS A 41 0.90 -3.26 24.27
CA HIS A 41 0.22 -2.27 25.10
C HIS A 41 0.42 -0.85 24.54
N LYS A 42 1.66 -0.50 24.17
CA LYS A 42 1.98 0.78 23.52
C LYS A 42 1.23 0.95 22.19
N PHE A 43 1.10 -0.12 21.40
CA PHE A 43 0.34 -0.11 20.16
C PHE A 43 -1.16 0.12 20.38
N CYS A 44 -1.76 -0.57 21.35
CA CYS A 44 -3.16 -0.37 21.73
C CYS A 44 -3.42 1.04 22.26
N GLU A 45 -2.49 1.60 23.04
CA GLU A 45 -2.58 2.97 23.52
C GLU A 45 -2.49 3.99 22.37
N ALA A 46 -1.59 3.77 21.41
CA ALA A 46 -1.52 4.58 20.20
C ALA A 46 -2.84 4.53 19.40
N CYS A 47 -3.47 3.34 19.28
CA CYS A 47 -4.77 3.20 18.64
C CYS A 47 -5.89 3.95 19.37
N ARG A 48 -5.88 3.98 20.72
CA ARG A 48 -6.86 4.74 21.52
C ARG A 48 -6.68 6.26 21.39
N ARG A 49 -5.44 6.71 21.24
CA ARG A 49 -5.09 8.13 21.12
C ARG A 49 -5.21 8.66 19.68
N GLY A 50 -5.31 7.78 18.69
CA GLY A 50 -5.29 8.17 17.28
C GLY A 50 -3.88 8.45 16.75
N ASP A 51 -2.84 8.00 17.47
CA ASP A 51 -1.44 8.22 17.11
C ASP A 51 -1.02 7.28 15.97
N LEU A 52 -1.36 7.69 14.75
CA LEU A 52 -1.11 6.97 13.52
C LEU A 52 0.37 6.62 13.33
N LYS A 53 1.28 7.55 13.69
CA LYS A 53 2.72 7.36 13.52
C LYS A 53 3.23 6.24 14.41
N THR A 54 2.93 6.30 15.71
CA THR A 54 3.33 5.24 16.64
C THR A 54 2.70 3.90 16.24
N CYS A 55 1.44 3.90 15.77
CA CYS A 55 0.81 2.69 15.24
C CYS A 55 1.61 2.06 14.10
N GLN A 56 2.09 2.85 13.14
CA GLN A 56 2.87 2.33 12.00
C GLN A 56 4.26 1.85 12.39
N GLU A 57 4.95 2.59 13.26
CA GLU A 57 6.23 2.17 13.82
C GLU A 57 6.08 0.79 14.49
N GLN A 58 5.06 0.63 15.33
CA GLN A 58 4.76 -0.64 15.99
C GLN A 58 4.39 -1.75 14.99
N ILE A 59 3.58 -1.47 13.97
CA ILE A 59 3.27 -2.45 12.91
C ILE A 59 4.56 -2.90 12.18
N SER A 60 5.48 -1.98 11.89
CA SER A 60 6.76 -2.30 11.24
C SER A 60 7.66 -3.21 12.09
N THR A 61 7.49 -3.21 13.42
CA THR A 61 8.19 -4.16 14.32
C THR A 61 7.63 -5.58 14.28
N GLY A 62 6.55 -5.83 13.53
CA GLY A 62 5.93 -7.14 13.37
C GLY A 62 4.87 -7.48 14.43
N ILE A 63 4.24 -6.46 15.03
CA ILE A 63 3.15 -6.66 15.99
C ILE A 63 1.95 -7.33 15.31
N ASN A 64 1.31 -8.27 16.01
CA ASN A 64 0.09 -8.90 15.53
C ASN A 64 -1.10 -7.93 15.66
N ILE A 65 -1.54 -7.38 14.53
CA ILE A 65 -2.64 -6.41 14.43
C ILE A 65 -3.99 -7.00 14.91
N ASN A 66 -4.15 -8.32 14.87
CA ASN A 66 -5.38 -9.03 15.23
C ASN A 66 -5.38 -9.57 16.66
N ALA A 67 -4.29 -9.38 17.42
CA ALA A 67 -4.24 -9.74 18.84
C ALA A 67 -5.24 -8.92 19.67
N ARG A 68 -5.54 -9.40 20.88
CA ARG A 68 -6.43 -8.74 21.83
C ARG A 68 -5.67 -8.32 23.08
N ASP A 69 -6.08 -7.19 23.65
CA ASP A 69 -5.58 -6.72 24.94
C ASP A 69 -6.22 -7.50 26.12
N GLU A 70 -5.84 -7.13 27.34
CA GLU A 70 -6.38 -7.71 28.58
C GLU A 70 -7.89 -7.52 28.79
N TYR A 71 -8.53 -6.67 27.96
CA TYR A 71 -9.96 -6.37 27.98
C TYR A 71 -10.70 -6.98 26.79
N ASP A 72 -10.08 -7.93 26.09
CA ASP A 72 -10.59 -8.56 24.88
C ASP A 72 -10.90 -7.58 23.74
N TYR A 73 -10.20 -6.44 23.68
CA TYR A 73 -10.28 -5.51 22.56
C TYR A 73 -9.13 -5.72 21.58
N THR A 74 -9.45 -5.78 20.29
CA THR A 74 -8.44 -5.68 19.23
C THR A 74 -8.09 -4.20 18.99
N PRO A 75 -6.90 -3.90 18.45
CA PRO A 75 -6.50 -2.56 18.03
C PRO A 75 -7.55 -1.88 17.13
N LEU A 76 -8.18 -2.65 16.23
CA LEU A 76 -9.25 -2.16 15.35
C LEU A 76 -10.50 -1.74 16.13
N ILE A 77 -10.91 -2.51 17.15
CA ILE A 77 -12.04 -2.12 18.00
C ILE A 77 -11.70 -0.85 18.78
N LEU A 78 -10.47 -0.72 19.29
CA LEU A 78 -10.03 0.48 20.02
C LEU A 78 -10.08 1.73 19.13
N ALA A 79 -9.53 1.67 17.92
CA ALA A 79 -9.55 2.78 16.98
C ALA A 79 -10.98 3.16 16.55
N SER A 80 -11.82 2.17 16.28
CA SER A 80 -13.24 2.35 15.92
C SER A 80 -14.05 2.99 17.05
N LEU A 81 -13.85 2.50 18.28
CA LEU A 81 -14.51 3.00 19.50
C LEU A 81 -14.11 4.44 19.83
N CYS A 82 -12.83 4.77 19.64
CA CYS A 82 -12.32 6.11 19.91
C CYS A 82 -12.54 7.10 18.76
N GLY A 83 -13.09 6.67 17.62
CA GLY A 83 -13.45 7.57 16.51
C GLY A 83 -12.31 7.94 15.57
N HIS A 84 -11.19 7.21 15.60
CA HIS A 84 -10.01 7.54 14.82
C HIS A 84 -10.11 6.92 13.43
N TYR A 85 -10.71 7.65 12.49
CA TYR A 85 -10.97 7.18 11.13
C TYR A 85 -9.68 6.77 10.41
N GLU A 86 -8.64 7.61 10.44
CA GLU A 86 -7.37 7.36 9.77
C GLU A 86 -6.66 6.12 10.33
N VAL A 87 -6.67 5.93 11.65
CA VAL A 87 -6.11 4.72 12.28
C VAL A 87 -6.93 3.48 11.91
N THR A 88 -8.27 3.60 11.86
CA THR A 88 -9.15 2.48 11.47
C THR A 88 -8.91 2.07 10.02
N GLU A 89 -8.84 3.04 9.11
CA GLU A 89 -8.53 2.81 7.69
C GLU A 89 -7.17 2.14 7.54
N MET A 90 -6.13 2.68 8.18
CA MET A 90 -4.79 2.10 8.15
C MET A 90 -4.79 0.66 8.69
N LEU A 91 -5.45 0.38 9.82
CA LEU A 91 -5.50 -0.97 10.38
C LEU A 91 -6.16 -1.95 9.38
N LEU A 92 -7.25 -1.55 8.73
CA LEU A 92 -7.93 -2.36 7.71
C LEU A 92 -7.05 -2.62 6.48
N GLU A 93 -6.28 -1.62 6.03
CA GLU A 93 -5.33 -1.73 4.92
C GLU A 93 -4.10 -2.59 5.26
N GLN A 94 -3.75 -2.65 6.53
CA GLN A 94 -2.69 -3.51 7.07
C GLN A 94 -3.19 -4.92 7.44
N GLY A 95 -4.45 -5.24 7.12
CA GLY A 95 -5.00 -6.59 7.26
C GLY A 95 -5.64 -6.88 8.62
N ALA A 96 -6.11 -5.85 9.34
CA ALA A 96 -6.97 -6.05 10.50
C ALA A 96 -8.29 -6.73 10.08
N LEU A 97 -8.68 -7.76 10.83
CA LEU A 97 -9.85 -8.59 10.54
C LEU A 97 -11.11 -7.92 11.08
N CYS A 98 -12.01 -7.53 10.17
CA CYS A 98 -13.36 -7.05 10.49
C CYS A 98 -14.42 -8.03 9.94
N GLU A 99 -14.45 -9.25 10.47
CA GLU A 99 -15.40 -10.27 10.01
C GLU A 99 -16.77 -10.07 10.66
N ARG A 100 -17.79 -9.74 9.84
CA ARG A 100 -19.15 -9.43 10.31
C ARG A 100 -19.83 -10.56 11.09
N ASP A 101 -19.47 -11.80 10.79
CA ASP A 101 -20.05 -12.99 11.42
C ASP A 101 -19.26 -13.45 12.66
N THR A 102 -18.30 -12.64 13.13
CA THR A 102 -17.52 -12.91 14.34
C THR A 102 -17.91 -11.98 15.46
N PHE A 103 -17.76 -12.47 16.69
CA PHE A 103 -17.97 -11.67 17.91
C PHE A 103 -17.13 -10.38 17.91
N GLN A 104 -15.93 -10.42 17.32
CA GLN A 104 -15.05 -9.24 17.28
C GLN A 104 -15.46 -8.24 16.19
N GLY A 105 -15.86 -8.69 15.00
CA GLY A 105 -16.34 -7.80 13.96
C GLY A 105 -17.69 -7.16 14.27
N GLU A 106 -18.63 -7.90 14.88
CA GLU A 106 -19.88 -7.32 15.40
C GLU A 106 -19.60 -6.25 16.45
N ARG A 107 -18.69 -6.51 17.39
CA ARG A 107 -18.26 -5.51 18.38
C ARG A 107 -17.59 -4.29 17.73
N CYS A 108 -16.79 -4.49 16.69
CA CYS A 108 -16.14 -3.38 15.98
C CYS A 108 -17.16 -2.47 15.28
N LEU A 109 -18.18 -3.05 14.65
CA LEU A 109 -19.26 -2.32 13.98
C LEU A 109 -20.20 -1.63 14.98
N TYR A 110 -20.56 -2.34 16.06
CA TYR A 110 -21.43 -1.79 17.11
C TYR A 110 -20.77 -0.60 17.83
N ASN A 111 -19.47 -0.70 18.08
CA ASN A 111 -18.71 0.34 18.77
C ASN A 111 -18.19 1.45 17.85
N ALA A 112 -18.53 1.49 16.57
CA ALA A 112 -18.08 2.58 15.70
C ALA A 112 -18.62 3.93 16.19
N LEU A 113 -17.73 4.88 16.50
CA LEU A 113 -18.12 6.18 17.07
C LEU A 113 -19.02 7.00 16.14
N ASN A 114 -18.81 6.91 14.83
CA ASN A 114 -19.54 7.67 13.81
C ASN A 114 -19.89 6.83 12.57
N ASP A 115 -20.84 7.32 11.77
CA ASP A 115 -21.31 6.64 10.56
C ASP A 115 -20.22 6.54 9.49
N ARG A 116 -19.26 7.46 9.47
CA ARG A 116 -18.13 7.41 8.53
C ARG A 116 -17.27 6.16 8.76
N ILE A 117 -16.92 5.85 10.01
CA ILE A 117 -16.17 4.65 10.38
C ILE A 117 -17.03 3.40 10.17
N ARG A 118 -18.32 3.45 10.53
CA ARG A 118 -19.24 2.34 10.28
C ARG A 118 -19.32 1.98 8.80
N ASN A 119 -19.48 2.98 7.93
CA ASN A 119 -19.54 2.80 6.48
C ASN A 119 -18.20 2.29 5.92
N LEU A 120 -17.07 2.75 6.47
CA LEU A 120 -15.75 2.20 6.14
C LEU A 120 -15.67 0.71 6.49
N LEU A 121 -15.97 0.32 7.73
CA LEU A 121 -15.96 -1.09 8.17
C LEU A 121 -16.92 -1.96 7.35
N LEU A 122 -18.07 -1.41 6.93
CA LEU A 122 -19.00 -2.08 6.03
C LEU A 122 -18.44 -2.19 4.61
N SER A 123 -17.74 -1.19 4.08
CA SER A 123 -17.15 -1.26 2.74
C SER A 123 -16.04 -2.32 2.64
N TYR A 124 -15.32 -2.57 3.73
CA TYR A 124 -14.32 -3.63 3.84
C TYR A 124 -14.98 -4.98 4.14
N ASP A 125 -15.65 -5.57 3.15
CA ASP A 125 -16.20 -6.93 3.23
C ASP A 125 -15.08 -7.99 3.18
N TYR A 126 -14.46 -8.24 4.34
CA TYR A 126 -13.45 -9.28 4.53
C TYR A 126 -14.02 -10.70 4.76
N SER A 127 -15.33 -10.94 4.53
CA SER A 127 -15.89 -12.32 4.52
C SER A 127 -15.19 -13.24 3.50
N LYS A 128 -14.39 -12.65 2.60
CA LYS A 128 -13.42 -13.29 1.72
C LYS A 128 -11.99 -12.83 2.06
N SER A 129 -11.51 -13.06 3.29
CA SER A 129 -10.09 -12.94 3.66
C SER A 129 -9.25 -13.66 2.60
N THR A 130 -8.76 -12.86 1.64
CA THR A 130 -7.94 -13.33 0.53
C THR A 130 -6.55 -13.15 1.07
N ASP A 131 -5.94 -14.27 1.45
CA ASP A 131 -4.58 -14.29 1.99
C ASP A 131 -3.68 -13.36 1.13
N PRO A 132 -2.91 -12.46 1.76
CA PRO A 132 -2.14 -11.44 1.03
C PRO A 132 -1.18 -12.04 0.00
N LEU A 133 -0.78 -13.31 0.17
CA LEU A 133 0.09 -14.04 -0.76
C LEU A 133 -0.68 -14.71 -1.91
N GLN A 134 -2.02 -14.69 -1.93
CA GLN A 134 -2.79 -15.28 -3.02
C GLN A 134 -2.39 -14.74 -4.40
N PRO A 135 -2.09 -13.45 -4.61
CA PRO A 135 -1.64 -12.98 -5.93
C PRO A 135 -0.26 -13.50 -6.34
N LEU A 136 0.67 -13.66 -5.39
CA LEU A 136 1.95 -14.32 -5.66
C LEU A 136 1.74 -15.80 -6.00
N ALA A 137 0.92 -16.50 -5.21
CA ALA A 137 0.60 -17.91 -5.43
C ALA A 137 -0.09 -18.14 -6.79
N ALA A 138 -1.07 -17.29 -7.14
CA ALA A 138 -1.79 -17.33 -8.40
C ALA A 138 -0.85 -17.09 -9.58
N HIS A 139 0.08 -16.12 -9.48
CA HIS A 139 1.09 -15.88 -10.49
C HIS A 139 1.98 -17.10 -10.69
N ILE A 140 2.57 -17.63 -9.61
CA ILE A 140 3.48 -18.77 -9.68
C ILE A 140 2.75 -20.00 -10.22
N THR A 141 1.57 -20.34 -9.71
CA THR A 141 0.77 -21.46 -10.22
C THR A 141 0.41 -21.27 -11.69
N GLY A 142 0.08 -20.05 -12.11
CA GLY A 142 -0.25 -19.70 -13.49
C GLY A 142 0.89 -19.95 -14.48
N LEU A 143 2.15 -19.95 -14.02
CA LEU A 143 3.30 -20.30 -14.86
C LEU A 143 3.25 -21.74 -15.39
N LEU A 144 2.51 -22.65 -14.75
CA LEU A 144 2.37 -24.05 -15.21
C LEU A 144 1.54 -24.19 -16.49
N THR A 145 0.68 -23.21 -16.78
CA THR A 145 -0.30 -23.27 -17.88
C THR A 145 -0.11 -22.13 -18.87
N ARG A 146 0.97 -21.36 -18.74
CA ARG A 146 1.19 -20.15 -19.53
C ARG A 146 2.03 -20.48 -20.75
N ASP A 147 1.43 -20.30 -21.93
CA ASP A 147 2.12 -20.57 -23.19
C ASP A 147 2.99 -19.40 -23.68
N THR A 148 2.58 -18.16 -23.37
CA THR A 148 3.25 -16.96 -23.92
C THR A 148 3.38 -15.81 -22.92
N PRO A 149 4.53 -15.10 -22.95
CA PRO A 149 5.85 -15.56 -23.36
C PRO A 149 6.30 -16.83 -22.65
N GLN A 150 7.06 -17.64 -23.37
CA GLN A 150 7.67 -18.85 -22.85
C GLN A 150 8.84 -18.51 -21.93
N THR A 151 8.79 -18.97 -20.68
CA THR A 151 9.80 -18.70 -19.64
C THR A 151 10.38 -19.96 -19.01
N SER A 152 9.90 -21.14 -19.37
CA SER A 152 10.42 -22.40 -18.85
C SER A 152 11.83 -22.69 -19.35
N ASP A 153 12.66 -23.28 -18.51
CA ASP A 153 14.06 -23.61 -18.80
C ASP A 153 14.40 -25.09 -18.55
N ILE A 154 13.43 -25.90 -18.09
CA ILE A 154 13.56 -27.34 -17.90
C ILE A 154 12.25 -28.07 -18.23
N VAL A 155 12.36 -29.20 -18.92
CA VAL A 155 11.24 -30.09 -19.24
C VAL A 155 11.33 -31.35 -18.38
N ILE A 156 10.22 -31.73 -17.77
CA ILE A 156 10.09 -33.00 -17.06
C ILE A 156 9.23 -33.97 -17.86
N GLN A 157 9.79 -35.14 -18.17
CA GLN A 157 9.10 -36.22 -18.86
C GLN A 157 8.60 -37.27 -17.84
N ALA A 158 7.29 -37.49 -17.81
CA ALA A 158 6.60 -38.48 -16.98
C ALA A 158 5.80 -39.44 -17.88
N GLY A 159 6.42 -40.57 -18.25
CA GLY A 159 5.84 -41.48 -19.24
C GLY A 159 5.78 -40.82 -20.62
N GLU A 160 4.57 -40.69 -21.17
CA GLU A 160 4.30 -39.99 -22.42
C GLU A 160 4.04 -38.49 -22.24
N SER A 161 3.77 -38.04 -21.02
CA SER A 161 3.50 -36.63 -20.72
C SER A 161 4.78 -35.84 -20.49
N THR A 162 4.79 -34.58 -20.92
CA THR A 162 5.86 -33.61 -20.66
C THR A 162 5.31 -32.37 -19.98
N VAL A 163 6.03 -31.84 -19.00
CA VAL A 163 5.67 -30.61 -18.27
C VAL A 163 6.86 -29.65 -18.32
N GLU A 164 6.60 -28.42 -18.72
CA GLU A 164 7.59 -27.35 -18.79
C GLU A 164 7.63 -26.58 -17.47
N LEU A 165 8.83 -26.37 -16.92
CA LEU A 165 9.05 -25.86 -15.56
C LEU A 165 10.25 -24.91 -15.51
N HIS A 166 10.46 -24.33 -14.32
CA HIS A 166 11.46 -23.33 -14.02
C HIS A 166 12.48 -23.86 -12.99
N LYS A 167 13.76 -23.91 -13.34
CA LYS A 167 14.85 -24.41 -12.50
C LYS A 167 14.94 -23.64 -11.19
N PHE A 168 14.84 -22.32 -11.23
CA PHE A 168 14.95 -21.51 -10.02
C PHE A 168 13.85 -21.81 -9.00
N LEU A 169 12.60 -22.01 -9.44
CA LEU A 169 11.49 -22.41 -8.55
C LEU A 169 11.72 -23.81 -7.98
N LEU A 170 12.15 -24.76 -8.81
CA LEU A 170 12.48 -26.11 -8.35
C LEU A 170 13.62 -26.09 -7.33
N SER A 171 14.69 -25.33 -7.59
CA SER A 171 15.82 -25.16 -6.67
C SER A 171 15.43 -24.43 -5.39
N ALA A 172 14.54 -23.45 -5.44
CA ALA A 172 14.07 -22.74 -4.25
C ALA A 172 13.20 -23.64 -3.35
N ARG A 173 12.34 -24.46 -3.96
CA ARG A 173 11.28 -25.20 -3.25
C ARG A 173 11.64 -26.66 -2.94
N SER A 174 12.68 -27.21 -3.55
CA SER A 174 13.12 -28.60 -3.32
C SER A 174 14.63 -28.69 -3.10
N PRO A 175 15.09 -29.14 -1.91
CA PRO A 175 16.50 -29.37 -1.64
C PRO A 175 17.16 -30.37 -2.60
N TYR A 176 16.39 -31.37 -3.08
CA TYR A 176 16.86 -32.31 -4.09
C TYR A 176 17.22 -31.61 -5.40
N PHE A 177 16.29 -30.78 -5.93
CA PHE A 177 16.54 -30.04 -7.16
C PHE A 177 17.62 -28.97 -6.98
N ALA A 178 17.71 -28.33 -5.81
CA ALA A 178 18.79 -27.41 -5.49
C ALA A 178 20.17 -28.07 -5.64
N LYS A 179 20.39 -29.24 -5.02
CA LYS A 179 21.66 -29.99 -5.12
C LYS A 179 21.92 -30.47 -6.55
N LYS A 180 20.89 -31.00 -7.22
CA LYS A 180 21.02 -31.58 -8.56
C LYS A 180 21.34 -30.53 -9.62
N LEU A 181 20.62 -29.41 -9.62
CA LEU A 181 20.80 -28.34 -10.60
C LEU A 181 22.04 -27.50 -10.31
N ALA A 182 22.49 -27.41 -9.05
CA ALA A 182 23.80 -26.85 -8.75
C ALA A 182 24.97 -27.70 -9.31
N ALA A 183 24.81 -29.03 -9.34
CA ALA A 183 25.81 -29.93 -9.89
C ALA A 183 25.82 -29.99 -11.44
N ALA A 184 24.67 -29.76 -12.07
CA ALA A 184 24.49 -29.82 -13.53
C ALA A 184 23.48 -28.76 -14.02
N PRO A 185 23.86 -27.46 -14.03
CA PRO A 185 22.96 -26.36 -14.37
C PRO A 185 22.45 -26.39 -15.82
N GLU A 186 23.21 -27.02 -16.73
CA GLU A 186 22.85 -27.24 -18.13
C GLU A 186 21.73 -28.26 -18.35
N THR A 187 21.26 -28.94 -17.30
CA THR A 187 20.17 -29.93 -17.40
C THR A 187 18.90 -29.27 -17.94
N THR A 188 18.43 -29.68 -19.12
CA THR A 188 17.17 -29.21 -19.73
C THR A 188 16.06 -30.25 -19.74
N LEU A 189 16.39 -31.52 -19.51
CA LEU A 189 15.45 -32.64 -19.48
C LEU A 189 15.66 -33.48 -18.22
N TRP A 190 14.59 -33.72 -17.48
CA TRP A 190 14.57 -34.64 -16.34
C TRP A 190 13.48 -35.68 -16.51
N LYS A 191 13.79 -36.96 -16.23
CA LYS A 191 12.85 -38.08 -16.45
C LYS A 191 12.36 -38.64 -15.12
N LEU A 192 11.04 -38.72 -14.97
CA LEU A 192 10.38 -39.38 -13.84
C LEU A 192 10.46 -40.91 -14.00
N ALA A 193 10.62 -41.61 -12.89
CA ALA A 193 10.58 -43.07 -12.87
C ALA A 193 9.18 -43.57 -13.28
N SER A 194 9.11 -44.50 -14.23
CA SER A 194 7.86 -45.08 -14.77
C SER A 194 6.96 -45.76 -13.73
N SER A 195 7.49 -46.04 -12.54
CA SER A 195 6.75 -46.64 -11.42
C SER A 195 5.76 -45.69 -10.71
N VAL A 196 5.76 -44.39 -11.04
CA VAL A 196 4.98 -43.37 -10.32
C VAL A 196 3.85 -42.85 -11.22
N PRO A 197 2.59 -42.80 -10.75
CA PRO A 197 1.49 -42.21 -11.52
C PRO A 197 1.78 -40.76 -11.91
N VAL A 198 1.38 -40.36 -13.12
CA VAL A 198 1.59 -39.00 -13.64
C VAL A 198 0.88 -37.97 -12.75
N GLN A 199 -0.34 -38.27 -12.30
CA GLN A 199 -1.11 -37.39 -11.40
C GLN A 199 -0.44 -37.15 -10.05
N SER A 200 0.26 -38.14 -9.49
CA SER A 200 1.07 -37.95 -8.27
C SER A 200 2.15 -36.91 -8.50
N PHE A 201 2.77 -36.93 -9.68
CA PHE A 201 3.80 -35.99 -10.06
C PHE A 201 3.23 -34.58 -10.30
N GLU A 202 2.15 -34.46 -11.06
CA GLU A 202 1.47 -33.18 -11.30
C GLU A 202 1.02 -32.51 -9.99
N THR A 203 0.49 -33.29 -9.04
CA THR A 203 0.11 -32.79 -7.71
C THR A 203 1.32 -32.30 -6.92
N SER A 204 2.43 -33.02 -7.00
CA SER A 204 3.69 -32.61 -6.35
C SER A 204 4.27 -31.33 -6.95
N ILE A 205 4.21 -31.18 -8.28
CA ILE A 205 4.64 -29.96 -8.97
C ILE A 205 3.73 -28.78 -8.62
N ARG A 206 2.40 -28.99 -8.62
CA ARG A 206 1.44 -27.95 -8.23
C ARG A 206 1.73 -27.42 -6.82
N TYR A 207 2.08 -28.28 -5.87
CA TYR A 207 2.52 -27.86 -4.54
C TYR A 207 3.81 -27.02 -4.54
N LEU A 208 4.83 -27.42 -5.33
CA LEU A 208 6.05 -26.62 -5.46
C LEU A 208 5.75 -25.23 -6.02
N TYR A 209 4.75 -25.12 -6.90
CA TYR A 209 4.27 -23.90 -7.54
C TYR A 209 3.20 -23.15 -6.73
N LEU A 210 3.09 -23.42 -5.43
CA LEU A 210 2.16 -22.75 -4.49
C LEU A 210 0.67 -22.96 -4.82
N GLY A 211 0.36 -23.96 -5.64
CA GLY A 211 -1.01 -24.28 -6.02
C GLY A 211 -1.72 -25.14 -4.97
N ASP A 212 -3.04 -25.12 -5.02
CA ASP A 212 -3.89 -25.89 -4.12
C ASP A 212 -3.80 -27.40 -4.40
N ILE A 213 -3.67 -28.18 -3.32
CA ILE A 213 -3.51 -29.63 -3.31
C ILE A 213 -4.65 -30.26 -2.51
N GLY A 214 -5.83 -30.37 -3.11
CA GLY A 214 -6.98 -30.94 -2.40
C GLY A 214 -8.18 -31.37 -3.25
N ALA A 215 -8.22 -31.05 -4.55
CA ALA A 215 -9.34 -31.41 -5.41
C ALA A 215 -8.96 -32.54 -6.39
N GLY A 216 -9.72 -33.63 -6.36
CA GLY A 216 -9.77 -34.61 -7.46
C GLY A 216 -8.71 -35.72 -7.45
N LEU A 217 -8.34 -36.26 -6.28
CA LEU A 217 -7.43 -37.42 -6.18
C LEU A 217 -8.04 -38.77 -6.62
N GLY A 218 -9.24 -38.76 -7.21
CA GLY A 218 -9.98 -39.97 -7.58
C GLY A 218 -10.67 -40.63 -6.39
N ASP A 219 -11.27 -41.80 -6.61
CA ASP A 219 -11.97 -42.58 -5.58
C ASP A 219 -11.35 -43.98 -5.42
N GLY A 220 -11.21 -44.46 -4.18
CA GLY A 220 -10.91 -45.87 -3.90
C GLY A 220 -9.46 -46.29 -4.12
N GLU A 221 -9.22 -47.28 -4.99
CA GLU A 221 -7.87 -47.85 -5.22
C GLU A 221 -6.94 -46.90 -5.97
N GLU A 222 -7.49 -46.06 -6.85
CA GLU A 222 -6.74 -45.06 -7.63
C GLU A 222 -6.17 -43.99 -6.71
N GLU A 223 -6.98 -43.47 -5.79
CA GLU A 223 -6.55 -42.51 -4.77
C GLU A 223 -5.38 -43.07 -3.94
N GLN A 224 -5.46 -44.33 -3.52
CA GLN A 224 -4.37 -44.97 -2.75
C GLN A 224 -3.08 -45.10 -3.58
N ALA A 225 -3.18 -45.42 -4.86
CA ALA A 225 -2.02 -45.49 -5.75
C ALA A 225 -1.40 -44.09 -5.94
N ILE A 226 -2.22 -43.06 -6.10
CA ILE A 226 -1.79 -41.67 -6.24
C ILE A 226 -1.11 -41.19 -4.95
N LEU A 227 -1.71 -41.42 -3.79
CA LEU A 227 -1.15 -41.05 -2.49
C LEU A 227 0.20 -41.74 -2.22
N LYS A 228 0.32 -43.03 -2.54
CA LYS A 228 1.61 -43.75 -2.46
C LYS A 228 2.66 -43.15 -3.40
N GLY A 229 2.24 -42.75 -4.60
CA GLY A 229 3.10 -42.03 -5.54
C GLY A 229 3.56 -40.68 -4.99
N ILE A 230 2.67 -39.92 -4.35
CA ILE A 230 2.98 -38.63 -3.74
C ILE A 230 3.93 -38.80 -2.55
N ASP A 231 3.75 -39.80 -1.68
CA ASP A 231 4.70 -40.10 -0.58
C ASP A 231 6.11 -40.46 -1.13
N LYS A 232 6.17 -41.23 -2.22
CA LYS A 232 7.45 -41.56 -2.86
C LYS A 232 8.13 -40.32 -3.44
N ILE A 233 7.38 -39.45 -4.11
CA ILE A 233 7.90 -38.20 -4.68
C ILE A 233 8.30 -37.23 -3.57
N SER A 234 7.49 -37.05 -2.53
CA SER A 234 7.75 -36.11 -1.43
C SER A 234 9.10 -36.42 -0.75
N ARG A 235 9.38 -37.71 -0.50
CA ARG A 235 10.67 -38.17 0.03
C ARG A 235 11.82 -37.95 -0.95
N GLN A 236 11.61 -38.23 -2.23
CA GLN A 236 12.62 -38.03 -3.26
C GLN A 236 12.99 -36.55 -3.42
N LEU A 237 11.99 -35.66 -3.38
CA LEU A 237 12.18 -34.22 -3.51
C LEU A 237 12.68 -33.55 -2.22
N GLU A 238 12.77 -34.30 -1.12
CA GLU A 238 13.09 -33.81 0.22
C GLU A 238 12.07 -32.78 0.73
N VAL A 239 10.77 -33.02 0.46
CA VAL A 239 9.64 -32.13 0.82
C VAL A 239 8.53 -32.94 1.52
N PRO A 240 8.76 -33.44 2.74
CA PRO A 240 7.81 -34.32 3.43
C PRO A 240 6.45 -33.68 3.71
N GLN A 241 6.40 -32.35 3.87
CA GLN A 241 5.18 -31.61 4.21
C GLN A 241 4.10 -31.67 3.12
N LEU A 242 4.49 -31.92 1.86
CA LEU A 242 3.55 -32.18 0.78
C LEU A 242 2.54 -33.27 1.15
N PHE A 243 3.04 -34.38 1.72
CA PHE A 243 2.18 -35.51 2.06
C PHE A 243 1.31 -35.22 3.30
N ASP A 244 1.86 -34.54 4.31
CA ASP A 244 1.14 -34.17 5.54
C ASP A 244 -0.05 -33.23 5.29
N ASN A 245 0.08 -32.35 4.29
CA ASN A 245 -0.97 -31.40 3.94
C ASN A 245 -2.18 -32.06 3.27
N ILE A 246 -1.95 -33.09 2.44
CA ILE A 246 -3.02 -33.83 1.75
C ILE A 246 -3.89 -34.62 2.74
N LEU A 247 -3.29 -35.20 3.78
CA LEU A 247 -3.99 -36.04 4.75
C LEU A 247 -4.93 -35.28 5.72
N SER A 248 -4.97 -33.95 5.65
CA SER A 248 -5.58 -33.10 6.69
C SER A 248 -6.99 -32.57 6.36
N ALA A 249 -7.72 -33.18 5.43
CA ALA A 249 -8.96 -32.68 4.83
C ALA A 249 -10.22 -32.62 5.74
N GLY A 250 -10.09 -32.83 7.06
CA GLY A 250 -11.25 -32.97 7.96
C GLY A 250 -11.79 -31.67 8.58
N ASP A 251 -10.97 -30.63 8.73
CA ASP A 251 -11.35 -29.35 9.36
C ASP A 251 -11.03 -28.16 8.47
N ARG A 252 -12.06 -27.39 8.11
CA ARG A 252 -11.99 -26.22 7.22
C ARG A 252 -11.08 -25.12 7.76
N ARG A 253 -11.03 -24.92 9.09
CA ARG A 253 -10.19 -23.88 9.69
C ARG A 253 -8.73 -24.31 9.70
N LEU A 254 -8.45 -25.53 10.14
CA LEU A 254 -7.11 -26.10 10.11
C LEU A 254 -6.55 -26.14 8.67
N ALA A 255 -7.38 -26.48 7.68
CA ALA A 255 -6.98 -26.49 6.27
C ALA A 255 -6.61 -25.09 5.76
N ARG A 256 -7.38 -24.05 6.13
CA ARG A 256 -7.05 -22.65 5.81
C ARG A 256 -5.73 -22.22 6.44
N GLN A 257 -5.56 -22.47 7.74
CA GLN A 257 -4.33 -22.11 8.45
C GLN A 257 -3.12 -22.78 7.82
N LYS A 258 -3.19 -24.10 7.56
CA LYS A 258 -2.11 -24.82 6.90
C LYS A 258 -1.81 -24.26 5.51
N ARG A 259 -2.84 -23.93 4.73
CA ARG A 259 -2.65 -23.28 3.43
C ARG A 259 -1.88 -21.98 3.56
N THR A 260 -2.26 -21.10 4.49
CA THR A 260 -1.53 -19.86 4.76
C THR A 260 -0.09 -20.13 5.18
N ASP A 261 0.13 -21.03 6.14
CA ASP A 261 1.47 -21.40 6.63
C ASP A 261 2.37 -21.96 5.51
N GLU A 262 1.80 -22.73 4.58
CA GLU A 262 2.52 -23.29 3.43
C GLU A 262 2.86 -22.24 2.37
N LEU A 263 1.96 -21.28 2.14
CA LEU A 263 2.20 -20.16 1.23
C LEU A 263 3.27 -19.22 1.78
N GLU A 264 3.23 -18.91 3.08
CA GLU A 264 4.28 -18.16 3.78
C GLU A 264 5.63 -18.87 3.66
N ARG A 265 5.67 -20.17 3.97
CA ARG A 265 6.90 -20.97 3.85
C ARG A 265 7.44 -20.98 2.42
N GLY A 266 6.55 -21.11 1.43
CA GLY A 266 6.94 -21.09 0.02
C GLY A 266 7.50 -19.75 -0.43
N ARG A 267 6.86 -18.66 -0.02
CA ARG A 267 7.35 -17.29 -0.22
C ARG A 267 8.71 -17.08 0.45
N ASP A 268 8.92 -17.58 1.67
CA ASP A 268 10.20 -17.46 2.37
C ASP A 268 11.34 -18.25 1.71
N GLN A 269 11.04 -19.44 1.19
CA GLN A 269 12.01 -20.20 0.40
C GLN A 269 12.43 -19.46 -0.87
N ILE A 270 11.47 -18.83 -1.56
CA ILE A 270 11.75 -18.00 -2.74
C ILE A 270 12.53 -16.74 -2.35
N SER A 271 12.17 -16.07 -1.25
CA SER A 271 12.89 -14.89 -0.71
C SER A 271 14.36 -15.22 -0.44
N LYS A 272 14.61 -16.32 0.29
CA LYS A 272 15.96 -16.77 0.60
C LYS A 272 16.76 -17.09 -0.67
N TRP A 273 16.12 -17.74 -1.64
CA TRP A 273 16.77 -18.03 -2.92
C TRP A 273 17.07 -16.74 -3.69
N PHE A 274 16.15 -15.78 -3.73
CA PHE A 274 16.32 -14.47 -4.35
C PHE A 274 17.51 -13.69 -3.75
N GLU A 275 17.60 -13.61 -2.42
CA GLU A 275 18.73 -12.96 -1.73
C GLU A 275 20.08 -13.62 -2.07
N GLN A 276 20.11 -14.95 -2.08
CA GLN A 276 21.34 -15.73 -2.29
C GLN A 276 21.82 -15.77 -3.75
N ASN A 277 20.95 -15.44 -4.72
CA ASN A 277 21.23 -15.61 -6.15
C ASN A 277 21.06 -14.31 -6.96
N ILE A 278 20.05 -13.50 -6.70
CA ILE A 278 19.86 -12.23 -7.44
C ILE A 278 20.64 -11.11 -6.79
N LEU A 279 20.37 -10.82 -5.50
CA LEU A 279 21.04 -9.72 -4.80
C LEU A 279 22.53 -9.98 -4.63
N LYS A 280 22.91 -11.23 -4.36
CA LYS A 280 24.33 -11.61 -4.21
C LYS A 280 25.14 -11.47 -5.51
N TYR A 281 24.53 -11.71 -6.68
CA TYR A 281 25.23 -11.70 -7.97
C TYR A 281 24.93 -10.45 -8.80
N LYS A 282 24.31 -9.42 -8.21
CA LYS A 282 24.18 -8.10 -8.86
C LYS A 282 25.57 -7.54 -9.18
N VAL A 283 25.70 -6.86 -10.31
CA VAL A 283 26.98 -6.39 -10.83
C VAL A 283 26.99 -4.87 -10.90
N HIS A 284 27.97 -4.26 -10.26
CA HIS A 284 28.23 -2.82 -10.34
C HIS A 284 29.20 -2.54 -11.49
N VAL A 285 28.81 -1.66 -12.41
CA VAL A 285 29.60 -1.27 -13.58
C VAL A 285 29.46 0.22 -13.84
N ASP A 286 30.44 0.81 -14.52
CA ASP A 286 30.28 2.15 -15.05
C ASP A 286 29.19 2.14 -16.13
N THR A 287 28.32 3.14 -16.17
CA THR A 287 27.18 3.19 -17.11
C THR A 287 27.63 3.13 -18.58
N ALA A 288 28.80 3.71 -18.88
CA ALA A 288 29.41 3.63 -20.22
C ALA A 288 29.81 2.20 -20.63
N GLN A 289 30.07 1.32 -19.65
CA GLN A 289 30.47 -0.07 -19.87
C GLN A 289 29.32 -1.07 -19.69
N ALA A 290 28.16 -0.62 -19.19
CA ALA A 290 27.01 -1.50 -18.92
C ALA A 290 26.61 -2.31 -20.17
N GLY A 291 26.54 -1.68 -21.34
CA GLY A 291 26.21 -2.35 -22.62
C GLY A 291 27.24 -3.38 -23.10
N ASN A 292 28.45 -3.38 -22.55
CA ASN A 292 29.52 -4.32 -22.90
C ASN A 292 29.51 -5.58 -22.03
N VAL A 293 28.69 -5.61 -20.97
CA VAL A 293 28.59 -6.76 -20.09
C VAL A 293 27.96 -7.93 -20.84
N LYS A 294 28.71 -9.03 -20.92
CA LYS A 294 28.25 -10.29 -21.53
C LYS A 294 28.03 -11.30 -20.43
N TRP A 295 26.77 -11.66 -20.23
CA TRP A 295 26.37 -12.69 -19.28
C TRP A 295 25.81 -13.88 -20.04
N ASP A 296 26.37 -15.07 -19.84
CA ASP A 296 25.94 -16.24 -20.58
C ASP A 296 24.58 -16.75 -20.10
N ARG A 297 23.74 -17.18 -21.05
CA ARG A 297 22.42 -17.76 -20.73
C ARG A 297 22.53 -19.04 -19.90
N SER A 298 23.62 -19.79 -20.07
CA SER A 298 23.96 -20.90 -19.18
C SER A 298 24.72 -20.35 -17.97
N ASN A 299 23.99 -20.01 -16.92
CA ASN A 299 24.54 -19.52 -15.66
C ASN A 299 24.00 -20.31 -14.46
N ALA A 300 24.75 -20.28 -13.35
CA ALA A 300 24.47 -21.08 -12.15
C ALA A 300 23.19 -20.66 -11.40
N ILE A 301 22.68 -19.46 -11.70
CA ILE A 301 21.49 -18.89 -11.05
C ILE A 301 20.26 -18.89 -11.97
N PHE A 302 20.36 -19.49 -13.16
CA PHE A 302 19.25 -19.61 -14.12
C PHE A 302 18.61 -18.29 -14.55
N ALA A 303 19.34 -17.18 -14.41
CA ALA A 303 18.87 -15.87 -14.88
C ALA A 303 18.77 -15.86 -16.41
N ASP A 304 17.73 -15.23 -16.92
CA ASP A 304 17.42 -15.16 -18.36
C ASP A 304 17.35 -13.71 -18.88
N ILE A 305 17.52 -12.72 -17.99
CA ILE A 305 17.55 -11.30 -18.32
C ILE A 305 18.36 -10.49 -17.30
N LEU A 306 18.88 -9.33 -17.70
CA LEU A 306 19.52 -8.35 -16.82
C LEU A 306 18.66 -7.08 -16.78
N LEU A 307 18.28 -6.62 -15.58
CA LEU A 307 17.73 -5.27 -15.40
C LEU A 307 18.84 -4.30 -14.99
N GLN A 308 18.87 -3.13 -15.61
CA GLN A 308 19.83 -2.09 -15.31
C GLN A 308 19.14 -0.93 -14.59
N ALA A 309 19.66 -0.56 -13.42
CA ALA A 309 19.33 0.70 -12.74
C ALA A 309 20.57 1.60 -12.69
N ASP A 310 20.37 2.90 -12.87
CA ASP A 310 21.45 3.88 -12.91
C ASP A 310 21.43 4.73 -11.63
N GLU A 311 22.61 5.02 -11.10
CA GLU A 311 22.85 5.88 -9.96
C GLU A 311 23.65 7.11 -10.42
N ASP A 312 23.17 8.30 -10.05
CA ASP A 312 23.91 9.54 -10.26
C ASP A 312 24.95 9.68 -9.15
N ASP A 313 26.26 9.59 -9.47
CA ASP A 313 27.34 9.76 -8.48
C ASP A 313 27.40 11.24 -8.03
N PRO A 314 27.11 11.57 -6.76
CA PRO A 314 27.15 12.94 -6.26
C PRO A 314 28.58 13.48 -6.06
N ALA A 315 29.61 12.62 -6.11
CA ALA A 315 30.99 12.98 -5.78
C ALA A 315 31.83 13.48 -6.99
N ILE A 316 31.26 13.53 -8.20
CA ILE A 316 31.99 13.87 -9.42
C ILE A 316 31.49 15.23 -9.94
N GLU A 317 32.35 16.24 -9.89
CA GLU A 317 32.05 17.59 -10.41
C GLU A 317 31.80 17.54 -11.93
N PRO A 318 30.82 18.31 -12.45
CA PRO A 318 30.53 18.34 -13.88
C PRO A 318 31.69 18.96 -14.66
N GLU A 319 32.24 18.22 -15.64
CA GLU A 319 33.16 18.75 -16.65
C GLU A 319 32.44 19.78 -17.56
N PRO A 320 33.13 20.84 -18.01
CA PRO A 320 32.55 21.88 -18.85
C PRO A 320 32.16 21.33 -20.23
N GLU A 321 30.99 21.78 -20.72
CA GLU A 321 30.26 21.33 -21.90
C GLU A 321 31.13 20.94 -23.11
N GLY A 322 31.33 19.63 -23.29
CA GLY A 322 31.60 19.03 -24.59
C GLY A 322 30.29 18.87 -25.38
N LYS A 323 30.35 19.09 -26.70
CA LYS A 323 29.22 18.95 -27.64
C LYS A 323 28.38 17.68 -27.36
N PRO A 324 27.05 17.74 -27.51
CA PRO A 324 26.18 16.59 -27.22
C PRO A 324 26.67 15.36 -27.99
N ALA A 325 26.91 14.26 -27.26
CA ALA A 325 27.29 13.01 -27.85
C ALA A 325 26.16 12.50 -28.75
N VAL A 326 26.40 12.51 -30.06
CA VAL A 326 25.55 11.81 -31.03
C VAL A 326 25.65 10.32 -30.68
N ARG A 327 24.51 9.71 -30.31
CA ARG A 327 24.40 8.28 -30.02
C ARG A 327 24.77 7.50 -31.30
N GLN A 328 25.99 6.98 -31.37
CA GLN A 328 26.41 6.04 -32.42
C GLN A 328 25.99 4.63 -32.01
N THR A 329 24.77 4.23 -32.36
CA THR A 329 24.40 2.81 -32.38
C THR A 329 24.29 2.37 -33.84
N ASP A 330 25.20 1.52 -34.29
CA ASP A 330 25.10 0.84 -35.58
C ASP A 330 24.05 -0.29 -35.48
N GLY A 331 22.77 0.06 -35.65
CA GLY A 331 21.67 -0.92 -35.71
C GLY A 331 20.28 -0.30 -35.58
N PRO A 332 19.21 -0.95 -36.11
CA PRO A 332 17.85 -0.47 -35.95
C PRO A 332 17.41 -0.52 -34.47
N LEU A 333 16.77 0.55 -34.00
CA LEU A 333 16.18 0.69 -32.66
C LEU A 333 14.97 -0.25 -32.51
N ASN A 334 15.22 -1.51 -32.16
CA ASN A 334 14.20 -2.56 -32.02
C ASN A 334 13.92 -2.93 -30.54
N GLY A 335 14.13 -2.02 -29.60
CA GLY A 335 13.81 -2.24 -28.18
C GLY A 335 12.71 -1.30 -27.69
N ILE A 336 11.82 -1.78 -26.83
CA ILE A 336 10.82 -0.92 -26.16
C ILE A 336 11.53 -0.17 -25.02
N PRO A 337 11.70 1.17 -25.09
CA PRO A 337 12.28 1.91 -23.99
C PRO A 337 11.29 1.95 -22.82
N ILE A 338 11.62 1.28 -21.71
CA ILE A 338 11.00 1.55 -20.41
C ILE A 338 11.67 2.84 -19.90
N GLY A 339 10.91 3.92 -19.75
CA GLY A 339 11.43 5.18 -19.16
C GLY A 339 11.81 6.31 -20.14
N MET A 340 11.20 6.42 -21.33
CA MET A 340 11.29 7.67 -22.11
C MET A 340 9.92 8.28 -22.36
N PHE A 341 9.26 8.67 -21.27
CA PHE A 341 8.19 9.66 -21.28
C PHE A 341 8.64 10.86 -20.43
N GLY A 342 9.36 11.78 -21.06
CA GLY A 342 9.66 13.10 -20.51
C GLY A 342 10.73 13.12 -19.43
N SER A 343 11.97 13.40 -19.83
CA SER A 343 12.94 14.10 -18.98
C SER A 343 12.34 15.45 -18.56
N ARG A 344 11.59 15.45 -17.46
CA ARG A 344 11.54 16.57 -16.53
C ARG A 344 12.29 16.11 -15.28
N SER A 345 13.61 15.96 -15.44
CA SER A 345 14.50 16.18 -14.32
C SER A 345 14.08 17.51 -13.68
N ARG A 346 13.49 17.43 -12.48
CA ARG A 346 13.25 18.58 -11.61
C ARG A 346 14.61 19.02 -11.08
N SER A 347 15.37 19.68 -11.94
CA SER A 347 16.50 20.55 -11.63
C SER A 347 17.11 21.02 -12.96
N VAL A 348 16.72 22.21 -13.38
CA VAL A 348 17.41 22.95 -14.44
C VAL A 348 18.78 23.33 -13.88
N SER A 349 19.82 22.51 -14.12
CA SER A 349 21.26 22.89 -14.16
C SER A 349 22.24 21.78 -13.71
N ARG A 350 22.25 20.58 -14.32
CA ARG A 350 23.39 19.66 -14.10
C ARG A 350 23.83 18.99 -15.41
N GLY A 351 25.11 19.18 -15.76
CA GLY A 351 25.78 18.57 -16.92
C GLY A 351 25.89 17.03 -16.80
N PRO A 352 26.50 16.34 -17.79
CA PRO A 352 26.54 14.88 -17.81
C PRO A 352 27.45 14.37 -16.69
N LYS A 353 26.85 13.85 -15.62
CA LYS A 353 27.56 13.21 -14.51
C LYS A 353 28.09 11.84 -14.94
N ALA A 354 29.22 11.42 -14.37
CA ALA A 354 29.62 10.03 -14.40
C ALA A 354 28.58 9.20 -13.63
N ARG A 355 27.97 8.23 -14.32
CA ARG A 355 26.92 7.37 -13.77
C ARG A 355 27.48 5.99 -13.48
N ARG A 356 27.03 5.42 -12.37
CA ARG A 356 27.24 4.00 -12.06
C ARG A 356 25.95 3.27 -12.36
N SER A 357 26.06 2.05 -12.85
CA SER A 357 24.92 1.20 -13.13
C SER A 357 25.03 -0.09 -12.32
N VAL A 358 23.89 -0.57 -11.84
CA VAL A 358 23.77 -1.88 -11.20
C VAL A 358 22.93 -2.77 -12.12
N LEU A 359 23.51 -3.91 -12.49
CA LEU A 359 22.87 -4.95 -13.28
C LEU A 359 22.37 -6.06 -12.38
N PHE A 360 21.06 -6.29 -12.40
CA PHE A 360 20.38 -7.33 -11.63
C PHE A 360 20.06 -8.52 -12.54
N PRO A 361 20.64 -9.71 -12.30
CA PRO A 361 20.30 -10.91 -13.06
C PRO A 361 18.96 -11.46 -12.58
N CYS A 362 17.92 -11.34 -13.40
CA CYS A 362 16.54 -11.65 -13.04
C CYS A 362 15.98 -12.81 -13.87
N HIS A 363 14.74 -13.18 -13.54
CA HIS A 363 13.98 -14.21 -14.24
C HIS A 363 12.75 -13.58 -14.88
N ARG A 364 12.59 -13.71 -16.21
CA ARG A 364 11.41 -13.22 -16.94
C ARG A 364 10.15 -13.74 -16.25
N ALA A 365 10.13 -15.02 -15.87
CA ALA A 365 9.04 -15.66 -15.12
C ALA A 365 8.50 -14.82 -13.94
N MET A 366 9.37 -14.14 -13.18
CA MET A 366 8.95 -13.30 -12.04
C MET A 366 8.65 -11.86 -12.45
N LEU A 367 9.35 -11.32 -13.45
CA LEU A 367 9.10 -9.98 -13.98
C LEU A 367 7.73 -9.85 -14.66
N LEU A 368 7.15 -10.96 -15.14
CA LEU A 368 5.81 -11.03 -15.73
C LEU A 368 4.67 -10.55 -14.82
N ARG A 369 4.94 -10.35 -13.53
CA ARG A 369 4.01 -9.72 -12.60
C ARG A 369 3.81 -8.22 -12.86
N SER A 370 4.67 -7.61 -13.68
CA SER A 370 4.48 -6.28 -14.26
C SER A 370 3.91 -6.42 -15.67
N GLU A 371 2.85 -5.68 -15.97
CA GLU A 371 2.23 -5.67 -17.30
C GLU A 371 3.20 -5.16 -18.39
N VAL A 372 4.07 -4.22 -18.03
CA VAL A 372 5.10 -3.68 -18.92
C VAL A 372 6.08 -4.78 -19.36
N PHE A 373 6.59 -5.57 -18.41
CA PHE A 373 7.47 -6.69 -18.76
C PHE A 373 6.72 -7.81 -19.48
N ALA A 374 5.47 -8.09 -19.09
CA ALA A 374 4.66 -9.10 -19.76
C ALA A 374 4.42 -8.78 -21.24
N THR A 375 4.07 -7.53 -21.54
CA THR A 375 3.89 -7.06 -22.92
C THR A 375 5.21 -7.00 -23.68
N MET A 376 6.29 -6.53 -23.04
CA MET A 376 7.64 -6.49 -23.62
C MET A 376 8.10 -7.88 -24.07
N PHE A 377 7.99 -8.88 -23.19
CA PHE A 377 8.47 -10.23 -23.46
C PHE A 377 7.59 -11.03 -24.42
N ALA A 378 6.31 -10.69 -24.52
CA ALA A 378 5.41 -11.24 -25.53
C ALA A 378 5.66 -10.67 -26.94
N SER A 379 6.32 -9.52 -27.01
CA SER A 379 6.54 -8.81 -28.27
C SER A 379 7.65 -9.46 -29.12
N PRO A 380 7.67 -9.21 -30.44
CA PRO A 380 8.75 -9.66 -31.32
C PRO A 380 10.01 -8.80 -31.20
N PHE A 381 10.07 -7.82 -30.29
CA PHE A 381 11.22 -6.94 -30.10
C PHE A 381 12.39 -7.68 -29.44
N ARG A 382 13.56 -7.03 -29.41
CA ARG A 382 14.83 -7.64 -28.99
C ARG A 382 14.75 -8.29 -27.61
N GLU A 383 14.03 -7.68 -26.69
CA GLU A 383 13.85 -8.15 -25.31
C GLU A 383 12.98 -9.41 -25.21
N GLY A 384 12.14 -9.65 -26.22
CA GLY A 384 11.35 -10.87 -26.37
C GLY A 384 12.13 -12.05 -26.96
N GLN A 385 13.23 -11.76 -27.66
CA GLN A 385 14.00 -12.74 -28.43
C GLN A 385 15.17 -13.35 -27.64
N ASP A 386 15.51 -14.58 -28.02
CA ASP A 386 16.61 -15.32 -27.45
C ASP A 386 17.96 -14.90 -28.07
N SER A 387 18.97 -14.71 -27.22
CA SER A 387 20.35 -14.40 -27.61
C SER A 387 21.36 -15.27 -26.85
N SER A 388 22.62 -15.27 -27.31
CA SER A 388 23.71 -16.01 -26.66
C SER A 388 24.00 -15.48 -25.24
N HIS A 389 23.89 -14.17 -25.06
CA HIS A 389 24.03 -13.49 -23.78
C HIS A 389 22.70 -12.91 -23.32
N LEU A 390 22.55 -12.70 -22.02
CA LEU A 390 21.35 -12.09 -21.44
C LEU A 390 21.15 -10.68 -21.98
N GLN A 391 19.89 -10.35 -22.29
CA GLN A 391 19.51 -9.00 -22.71
C GLN A 391 19.51 -8.06 -21.50
N ILE A 392 20.01 -6.84 -21.70
CA ILE A 392 20.01 -5.77 -20.70
C ILE A 392 18.82 -4.86 -20.97
N VAL A 393 17.96 -4.70 -19.98
CA VAL A 393 16.79 -3.81 -20.02
C VAL A 393 16.99 -2.70 -18.99
N PRO A 394 17.14 -1.43 -19.41
CA PRO A 394 17.22 -0.31 -18.49
C PRO A 394 15.86 -0.03 -17.85
N VAL A 395 15.90 0.29 -16.56
CA VAL A 395 14.77 0.77 -15.77
C VAL A 395 15.17 2.12 -15.20
N ASP A 396 14.35 3.14 -15.45
CA ASP A 396 14.60 4.52 -15.01
C ASP A 396 14.30 4.68 -13.51
N CYS A 397 15.18 4.15 -12.67
CA CYS A 397 15.14 4.30 -11.22
C CYS A 397 16.53 4.06 -10.59
N ALA A 398 16.67 4.46 -9.33
CA ALA A 398 17.86 4.17 -8.54
C ALA A 398 17.99 2.67 -8.23
N PRO A 399 19.21 2.14 -8.02
CA PRO A 399 19.43 0.73 -7.70
C PRO A 399 18.66 0.23 -6.48
N ASP A 400 18.55 1.04 -5.43
CA ASP A 400 17.84 0.67 -4.20
C ASP A 400 16.33 0.55 -4.45
N VAL A 401 15.78 1.39 -5.32
CA VAL A 401 14.37 1.34 -5.75
C VAL A 401 14.11 0.09 -6.59
N LEU A 402 15.01 -0.25 -7.51
CA LEU A 402 14.91 -1.49 -8.29
C LEU A 402 14.99 -2.73 -7.39
N GLU A 403 15.83 -2.71 -6.35
CA GLU A 403 15.91 -3.79 -5.36
C GLU A 403 14.59 -3.97 -4.60
N ILE A 404 13.92 -2.87 -4.20
CA ILE A 404 12.58 -2.90 -3.57
C ILE A 404 11.54 -3.50 -4.54
N ILE A 405 11.54 -3.05 -5.79
CA ILE A 405 10.62 -3.56 -6.82
C ILE A 405 10.84 -5.06 -7.04
N LEU A 406 12.08 -5.50 -7.18
CA LEU A 406 12.41 -6.91 -7.36
C LEU A 406 12.02 -7.73 -6.13
N THR A 407 12.27 -7.23 -4.92
CA THR A 407 11.84 -7.87 -3.68
C THR A 407 10.32 -8.08 -3.68
N PHE A 408 9.54 -7.07 -4.08
CA PHE A 408 8.10 -7.19 -4.21
C PHE A 408 7.68 -8.24 -5.26
N LEU A 409 8.26 -8.18 -6.46
CA LEU A 409 7.93 -9.12 -7.54
C LEU A 409 8.20 -10.57 -7.13
N TYR A 410 9.30 -10.83 -6.41
CA TYR A 410 9.67 -12.17 -5.97
C TYR A 410 8.93 -12.66 -4.72
N THR A 411 8.52 -11.76 -3.82
CA THR A 411 8.14 -12.16 -2.44
C THR A 411 6.83 -11.56 -1.93
N GLU A 412 6.19 -10.65 -2.67
CA GLU A 412 5.05 -9.83 -2.20
C GLU A 412 5.37 -8.86 -1.04
N LYS A 413 6.62 -8.82 -0.54
CA LYS A 413 7.03 -7.87 0.49
C LYS A 413 7.19 -6.47 -0.09
N ALA A 414 6.66 -5.48 0.62
CA ALA A 414 6.66 -4.07 0.20
C ALA A 414 7.13 -3.15 1.34
N ASP A 415 8.14 -3.59 2.09
CA ASP A 415 8.70 -2.83 3.21
C ASP A 415 9.86 -1.95 2.70
N PHE A 416 9.73 -0.64 2.83
CA PHE A 416 10.76 0.33 2.45
C PHE A 416 10.64 1.62 3.25
N PRO A 417 11.74 2.36 3.43
CA PRO A 417 11.73 3.59 4.22
C PRO A 417 11.05 4.75 3.48
N LEU A 418 10.56 5.72 4.27
CA LEU A 418 9.82 6.88 3.73
C LEU A 418 10.61 7.70 2.70
N HIS A 419 11.93 7.86 2.90
CA HIS A 419 12.77 8.70 2.03
C HIS A 419 12.90 8.19 0.58
N VAL A 420 12.64 6.91 0.31
CA VAL A 420 12.60 6.36 -1.07
C VAL A 420 11.17 6.19 -1.59
N ALA A 421 10.14 6.50 -0.79
CA ALA A 421 8.76 6.17 -1.11
C ALA A 421 8.25 6.86 -2.37
N LEU A 422 8.69 8.09 -2.64
CA LEU A 422 8.32 8.83 -3.85
C LEU A 422 8.92 8.19 -5.11
N ASP A 423 10.17 7.74 -5.04
CA ASP A 423 10.82 7.05 -6.16
C ASP A 423 10.20 5.66 -6.38
N VAL A 424 9.82 4.95 -5.31
CA VAL A 424 9.08 3.68 -5.41
C VAL A 424 7.70 3.92 -6.03
N LEU A 425 6.98 4.98 -5.64
CA LEU A 425 5.69 5.35 -6.22
C LEU A 425 5.79 5.56 -7.73
N THR A 426 6.74 6.39 -8.16
CA THR A 426 6.93 6.72 -9.59
C THR A 426 7.40 5.51 -10.40
N ALA A 427 8.37 4.74 -9.89
CA ALA A 427 8.87 3.56 -10.59
C ALA A 427 7.85 2.41 -10.65
N SER A 428 7.04 2.23 -9.60
CA SER A 428 5.95 1.23 -9.61
C SER A 428 4.81 1.63 -10.54
N ASP A 429 4.48 2.93 -10.66
CA ASP A 429 3.54 3.42 -11.67
C ASP A 429 4.09 3.20 -13.08
N MET A 430 5.37 3.52 -13.33
CA MET A 430 6.02 3.27 -14.63
C MET A 430 5.98 1.79 -15.04
N LEU A 431 6.13 0.88 -14.09
CA LEU A 431 6.12 -0.56 -14.32
C LEU A 431 4.74 -1.21 -14.21
N PHE A 432 3.68 -0.42 -13.98
CA PHE A 432 2.30 -0.90 -13.82
C PHE A 432 2.17 -1.94 -12.69
N ILE A 433 2.76 -1.63 -11.53
CA ILE A 433 2.71 -2.46 -10.32
C ILE A 433 1.80 -1.77 -9.29
N ASP A 434 0.49 -1.84 -9.51
CA ASP A 434 -0.50 -1.04 -8.77
C ASP A 434 -0.48 -1.28 -7.26
N LYS A 435 -0.28 -2.53 -6.82
CA LYS A 435 -0.19 -2.84 -5.38
C LYS A 435 0.98 -2.12 -4.70
N LEU A 436 2.14 -2.09 -5.34
CA LEU A 436 3.33 -1.43 -4.78
C LEU A 436 3.15 0.10 -4.83
N LYS A 437 2.52 0.62 -5.89
CA LYS A 437 2.12 2.03 -6.01
C LYS A 437 1.20 2.46 -4.87
N GLN A 438 0.15 1.68 -4.59
CA GLN A 438 -0.79 1.94 -3.50
C GLN A 438 -0.10 1.89 -2.13
N ARG A 439 0.84 0.95 -1.91
CA ARG A 439 1.63 0.87 -0.68
C ARG A 439 2.54 2.08 -0.50
N ALA A 440 3.21 2.55 -1.56
CA ALA A 440 4.03 3.76 -1.52
C ALA A 440 3.18 5.01 -1.21
N ALA A 441 2.03 5.16 -1.89
CA ALA A 441 1.12 6.26 -1.64
C ALA A 441 0.59 6.27 -0.20
N LEU A 442 0.24 5.09 0.33
CA LEU A 442 -0.17 4.94 1.71
C LEU A 442 0.94 5.43 2.65
N LEU A 443 2.16 4.89 2.50
CA LEU A 443 3.32 5.25 3.33
C LEU A 443 3.59 6.77 3.32
N ILE A 444 3.53 7.41 2.15
CA ILE A 444 3.72 8.86 2.00
C ILE A 444 2.61 9.63 2.73
N SER A 445 1.34 9.30 2.47
CA SER A 445 0.21 10.04 3.06
C SER A 445 0.09 9.87 4.57
N THR A 446 0.66 8.81 5.14
CA THR A 446 0.55 8.53 6.58
C THR A 446 1.76 9.01 7.38
N LEU A 447 2.98 8.80 6.88
CA LEU A 447 4.20 9.23 7.58
C LEU A 447 4.68 10.62 7.16
N GLY A 448 4.25 11.10 6.00
CA GLY A 448 4.59 12.43 5.48
C GLY A 448 4.01 13.57 6.31
N ASN A 449 3.06 13.32 7.21
CA ASN A 449 2.46 14.35 8.07
C ASN A 449 3.39 14.82 9.22
N GLY A 450 4.54 14.15 9.43
CA GLY A 450 5.34 14.32 10.64
C GLY A 450 4.55 13.90 11.89
N GLY A 451 5.09 14.07 13.10
CA GLY A 451 4.40 13.71 14.36
C GLY A 451 3.12 14.50 14.67
N ALA A 452 2.51 15.19 13.71
CA ALA A 452 1.28 15.95 13.85
C ALA A 452 0.04 15.03 13.93
N SER A 453 0.05 14.10 14.88
CA SER A 453 -1.16 13.45 15.36
C SER A 453 -1.85 14.42 16.31
N VAL A 454 -2.94 15.05 15.87
CA VAL A 454 -4.05 15.60 16.69
C VAL A 454 -3.73 16.69 17.76
N VAL A 455 -2.48 16.88 18.19
CA VAL A 455 -2.11 17.78 19.30
C VAL A 455 -1.78 19.21 18.84
N GLU A 456 -1.70 19.47 17.53
CA GLU A 456 -1.41 20.84 17.04
C GLU A 456 -2.59 21.82 17.19
N ALA A 457 -3.77 21.37 17.67
CA ALA A 457 -4.82 22.28 18.10
C ALA A 457 -4.39 23.18 19.28
N GLU A 458 -3.38 22.78 20.07
CA GLU A 458 -2.91 23.51 21.25
C GLU A 458 -1.65 24.37 21.02
N ASN A 459 -1.07 24.41 19.81
CA ASN A 459 0.15 25.19 19.55
C ASN A 459 -0.02 26.24 18.42
N PRO A 460 -0.61 27.41 18.72
CA PRO A 460 -0.88 28.47 17.73
C PRO A 460 0.37 29.19 17.19
N ARG A 461 1.58 28.80 17.62
CA ARG A 461 2.84 29.47 17.23
C ARG A 461 3.69 28.75 16.20
N GLY A 462 3.29 27.56 15.72
CA GLY A 462 3.96 26.93 14.58
C GLY A 462 5.48 26.75 14.75
N GLU A 463 6.00 26.63 15.97
CA GLU A 463 7.40 26.29 16.23
C GLU A 463 7.47 24.78 16.50
N THR A 464 7.48 23.99 15.44
CA THR A 464 7.92 22.60 15.47
C THR A 464 9.11 22.48 14.54
N GLU A 465 10.31 22.41 15.13
CA GLU A 465 11.58 22.11 14.44
C GLU A 465 11.60 20.63 14.00
N HIS A 466 10.65 20.24 13.16
CA HIS A 466 10.69 18.96 12.48
C HIS A 466 10.90 19.25 11.01
N GLU A 467 12.11 18.96 10.51
CA GLU A 467 12.36 18.90 9.08
C GLU A 467 11.43 17.85 8.47
N ASP A 468 10.54 18.27 7.57
CA ASP A 468 9.68 17.36 6.84
C ASP A 468 10.57 16.40 6.04
N ILE A 469 10.42 15.09 6.28
CA ILE A 469 11.26 14.04 5.65
C ILE A 469 11.03 13.99 4.12
N ILE A 470 9.89 14.49 3.65
CA ILE A 470 9.51 14.56 2.24
C ILE A 470 9.05 15.99 1.90
N ASP A 471 9.50 16.51 0.77
CA ASP A 471 8.98 17.76 0.19
C ASP A 471 7.53 17.58 -0.31
N ILE A 472 6.60 18.30 0.30
CA ILE A 472 5.17 18.25 -0.03
C ILE A 472 4.87 18.68 -1.46
N TYR A 473 5.66 19.60 -2.04
CA TYR A 473 5.48 20.03 -3.42
C TYR A 473 5.76 18.88 -4.38
N ASP A 474 6.75 18.06 -4.07
CA ASP A 474 7.09 16.88 -4.85
C ASP A 474 6.04 15.78 -4.71
N VAL A 475 5.45 15.61 -3.52
CA VAL A 475 4.33 14.69 -3.27
C VAL A 475 3.10 15.05 -4.11
N ILE A 476 2.68 16.32 -4.11
CA ILE A 476 1.49 16.75 -4.85
C ILE A 476 1.68 16.52 -6.35
N ARG A 477 2.84 16.94 -6.88
CA ARG A 477 3.15 16.72 -8.30
C ARG A 477 3.21 15.23 -8.63
N ALA A 478 3.80 14.40 -7.77
CA ALA A 478 3.79 12.95 -7.98
C ALA A 478 2.38 12.35 -7.91
N GLY A 479 1.51 12.86 -7.03
CA GLY A 479 0.09 12.52 -6.99
C GLY A 479 -0.59 12.78 -8.33
N TRP A 480 -0.36 13.95 -8.94
CA TRP A 480 -0.87 14.28 -10.27
C TRP A 480 -0.30 13.41 -11.38
N ASP A 481 1.02 13.18 -11.37
CA ASP A 481 1.73 12.42 -12.41
C ASP A 481 1.30 10.94 -12.41
N THR A 482 1.16 10.35 -11.21
CA THR A 482 0.77 8.94 -11.00
C THR A 482 -0.74 8.74 -10.86
N ARG A 483 -1.52 9.83 -10.90
CA ARG A 483 -2.99 9.85 -10.74
C ARG A 483 -3.46 9.21 -9.43
N VAL A 484 -2.73 9.46 -8.35
CA VAL A 484 -3.07 8.98 -7.02
C VAL A 484 -3.74 10.10 -6.25
N HIS A 485 -5.08 10.12 -6.29
CA HIS A 485 -5.88 11.16 -5.65
C HIS A 485 -5.60 11.30 -4.15
N ARG A 486 -5.32 10.18 -3.45
CA ARG A 486 -4.95 10.20 -2.03
C ARG A 486 -3.81 11.16 -1.72
N LEU A 487 -2.80 11.25 -2.59
CA LEU A 487 -1.66 12.14 -2.41
C LEU A 487 -2.00 13.60 -2.72
N GLU A 488 -2.90 13.84 -3.67
CA GLU A 488 -3.43 15.18 -3.98
C GLU A 488 -4.18 15.71 -2.76
N THR A 489 -5.11 14.92 -2.23
CA THR A 489 -5.89 15.24 -1.03
C THR A 489 -5.00 15.43 0.19
N PHE A 490 -4.06 14.51 0.41
CA PHE A 490 -3.08 14.62 1.50
C PHE A 490 -2.28 15.91 1.40
N GLY A 491 -1.76 16.23 0.21
CA GLY A 491 -0.95 17.42 0.02
C GLY A 491 -1.72 18.73 0.19
N ALA A 492 -2.96 18.81 -0.32
CA ALA A 492 -3.83 19.96 -0.12
C ALA A 492 -4.16 20.16 1.37
N ARG A 493 -4.54 19.08 2.07
CA ARG A 493 -4.79 19.10 3.52
C ARG A 493 -3.54 19.52 4.29
N PHE A 494 -2.39 18.96 3.97
CA PHE A 494 -1.13 19.27 4.63
C PHE A 494 -0.76 20.75 4.51
N ILE A 495 -0.88 21.32 3.29
CA ILE A 495 -0.64 22.75 3.06
C ILE A 495 -1.68 23.60 3.79
N ALA A 496 -2.97 23.25 3.74
CA ALA A 496 -4.03 24.03 4.39
C ALA A 496 -3.85 24.17 5.91
N TYR A 497 -3.37 23.10 6.57
CA TYR A 497 -3.11 23.10 8.01
C TYR A 497 -1.87 23.90 8.41
N ARG A 498 -1.01 24.25 7.46
CA ARG A 498 0.26 24.98 7.67
C ARG A 498 0.41 26.14 6.68
N LEU A 499 -0.71 26.68 6.21
CA LEU A 499 -0.75 27.61 5.07
C LEU A 499 0.07 28.87 5.35
N GLU A 500 0.15 29.28 6.61
CA GLU A 500 0.98 30.38 7.11
C GLU A 500 2.44 30.27 6.67
N ARG A 501 2.98 29.04 6.58
CA ARG A 501 4.37 28.76 6.19
C ARG A 501 4.53 28.77 4.66
N TYR A 502 3.58 28.21 3.93
CA TYR A 502 3.71 27.96 2.49
C TYR A 502 3.21 29.08 1.58
N VAL A 503 2.24 29.89 2.03
CA VAL A 503 1.51 30.82 1.15
C VAL A 503 2.40 31.86 0.47
N ASP A 504 3.48 32.27 1.14
CA ASP A 504 4.42 33.28 0.65
C ASP A 504 5.62 32.65 -0.11
N GLU A 505 5.71 31.31 -0.19
CA GLU A 505 6.82 30.62 -0.85
C GLU A 505 6.71 30.64 -2.40
N PRO A 506 7.83 30.87 -3.12
CA PRO A 506 7.82 30.90 -4.57
C PRO A 506 7.45 29.54 -5.20
N GLU A 507 7.76 28.46 -4.50
CA GLU A 507 7.47 27.09 -4.92
C GLU A 507 5.97 26.78 -4.85
N PHE A 508 5.27 27.27 -3.82
CA PHE A 508 3.80 27.23 -3.75
C PHE A 508 3.16 27.97 -4.93
N LYS A 509 3.64 29.17 -5.24
CA LYS A 509 3.18 29.92 -6.42
C LYS A 509 3.41 29.16 -7.74
N SER A 510 4.52 28.42 -7.85
CA SER A 510 4.75 27.54 -9.00
C SER A 510 3.76 26.37 -9.02
N LEU A 511 3.48 25.76 -7.88
CA LEU A 511 2.56 24.64 -7.76
C LEU A 511 1.13 25.03 -8.15
N VAL A 512 0.64 26.20 -7.71
CA VAL A 512 -0.68 26.72 -8.10
C VAL A 512 -0.75 26.96 -9.61
N ARG A 513 0.32 27.48 -10.22
CA ARG A 513 0.41 27.63 -11.69
C ARG A 513 0.40 26.27 -12.40
N ASP A 514 1.11 25.28 -11.88
CA ASP A 514 1.12 23.91 -12.42
C ASP A 514 -0.29 23.30 -12.37
N SER A 515 -0.99 23.45 -11.23
CA SER A 515 -2.39 23.02 -11.07
C SER A 515 -3.32 23.69 -12.07
N ALA A 516 -3.22 25.03 -12.21
CA ALA A 516 -4.02 25.80 -13.15
C ALA A 516 -3.83 25.37 -14.62
N ALA A 517 -2.62 24.99 -14.99
CA ALA A 517 -2.28 24.58 -16.35
C ALA A 517 -2.78 23.17 -16.73
N ARG A 518 -3.20 22.34 -15.78
CA ARG A 518 -3.70 20.97 -16.05
C ARG A 518 -5.06 20.96 -16.76
N ILE A 519 -5.83 22.05 -16.67
CA ILE A 519 -7.16 22.19 -17.28
C ILE A 519 -7.02 22.79 -18.69
N LYS A 520 -7.20 21.97 -19.74
CA LYS A 520 -6.95 22.37 -21.15
C LYS A 520 -8.09 23.14 -21.83
N ALA A 521 -9.30 23.12 -21.28
CA ALA A 521 -10.50 23.68 -21.92
C ALA A 521 -11.25 24.60 -20.94
N ARG A 522 -10.60 25.69 -20.52
CA ARG A 522 -11.17 26.61 -19.54
C ARG A 522 -12.35 27.40 -20.07
N GLN A 523 -13.44 27.46 -19.29
CA GLN A 523 -14.34 28.62 -19.28
C GLN A 523 -13.80 29.66 -18.27
N GLU A 524 -14.29 30.90 -18.34
CA GLU A 524 -13.86 32.01 -17.46
C GLU A 524 -14.16 31.77 -15.96
N THR A 525 -14.84 30.68 -15.61
CA THR A 525 -15.30 30.33 -14.25
C THR A 525 -14.65 29.07 -13.67
N ASP A 526 -13.67 28.47 -14.34
CA ASP A 526 -13.06 27.22 -13.86
C ASP A 526 -12.08 27.50 -12.71
N THR A 527 -12.44 27.03 -11.52
CA THR A 527 -11.65 27.16 -10.30
C THR A 527 -10.37 26.30 -10.36
N VAL A 528 -9.36 26.69 -9.57
CA VAL A 528 -8.11 25.91 -9.48
C VAL A 528 -8.30 24.80 -8.44
N GLU A 529 -8.39 23.55 -8.91
CA GLU A 529 -8.63 22.36 -8.08
C GLU A 529 -7.81 22.36 -6.76
N LEU A 530 -6.50 22.57 -6.85
CA LEU A 530 -5.63 22.58 -5.67
C LEU A 530 -6.00 23.70 -4.67
N VAL A 531 -6.37 24.87 -5.18
CA VAL A 531 -6.71 26.02 -4.33
C VAL A 531 -8.06 25.80 -3.67
N ASP A 532 -9.01 25.21 -4.37
CA ASP A 532 -10.31 24.85 -3.81
C ASP A 532 -10.19 23.76 -2.74
N ASP A 533 -9.38 22.73 -2.97
CA ASP A 533 -9.09 21.71 -1.97
C ASP A 533 -8.44 22.35 -0.72
N ILE A 534 -7.49 23.27 -0.91
CA ILE A 534 -6.88 24.01 0.21
C ILE A 534 -7.91 24.87 0.94
N ARG A 535 -8.79 25.59 0.23
CA ARG A 535 -9.88 26.39 0.83
C ARG A 535 -10.82 25.50 1.63
N TYR A 536 -11.19 24.34 1.09
CA TYR A 536 -12.03 23.35 1.76
C TYR A 536 -11.38 22.88 3.07
N TYR A 537 -10.13 22.41 3.02
CA TYR A 537 -9.43 21.93 4.23
C TYR A 537 -9.10 23.05 5.22
N LEU A 538 -8.89 24.28 4.74
CA LEU A 538 -8.73 25.45 5.59
C LEU A 538 -10.04 25.73 6.33
N SER A 539 -11.18 25.66 5.64
CA SER A 539 -12.50 25.79 6.27
C SER A 539 -12.72 24.70 7.33
N GLU A 540 -12.35 23.45 7.02
CA GLU A 540 -12.45 22.32 7.94
C GLU A 540 -11.59 22.51 9.21
N ARG A 541 -10.35 23.00 9.05
CA ARG A 541 -9.43 23.33 10.15
C ARG A 541 -10.08 24.27 11.17
N PHE A 542 -10.84 25.26 10.72
CA PHE A 542 -11.49 26.23 11.61
C PHE A 542 -12.94 25.86 11.96
N ARG A 543 -13.63 25.02 11.17
CA ARG A 543 -15.04 24.58 11.36
C ARG A 543 -15.30 23.94 12.72
N LEU A 544 -14.40 23.06 13.18
CA LEU A 544 -14.50 22.39 14.48
C LEU A 544 -14.50 23.38 15.68
N ARG A 545 -14.09 24.63 15.48
CA ARG A 545 -14.09 25.69 16.50
C ARG A 545 -15.33 26.61 16.43
N PHE A 546 -16.13 26.50 15.36
CA PHE A 546 -17.33 27.33 15.13
C PHE A 546 -18.64 26.64 15.51
N GLU A 547 -18.70 25.30 15.52
CA GLU A 547 -19.92 24.55 15.89
C GLU A 547 -20.34 24.76 17.35
N ASP A 548 -19.40 25.05 18.27
CA ASP A 548 -19.70 25.37 19.68
C ASP A 548 -20.27 26.80 19.88
N ALA A 549 -20.26 27.65 18.85
CA ALA A 549 -20.63 29.07 18.94
C ALA A 549 -22.00 29.42 18.33
N GLY A 550 -22.69 28.49 17.67
CA GLY A 550 -24.00 28.75 17.06
C GLY A 550 -23.99 29.81 15.95
N LEU A 551 -22.87 29.92 15.21
CA LEU A 551 -22.63 30.92 14.16
C LEU A 551 -22.66 30.28 12.75
N ASP A 552 -23.65 29.41 12.49
CA ASP A 552 -23.89 28.83 11.16
C ASP A 552 -24.19 29.89 10.08
N ASP A 553 -24.62 31.09 10.47
CA ASP A 553 -24.98 32.17 9.56
C ASP A 553 -23.80 32.88 8.86
N MET A 554 -22.54 32.59 9.24
CA MET A 554 -21.36 33.24 8.63
C MET A 554 -20.73 32.44 7.46
N MET A 555 -21.17 31.22 7.20
CA MET A 555 -20.71 30.39 6.05
C MET A 555 -21.60 30.51 4.80
N GLY A 556 -22.71 31.26 4.88
CA GLY A 556 -23.66 31.38 3.77
C GLY A 556 -23.32 32.49 2.79
N ASP A 557 -22.26 32.35 1.97
CA ASP A 557 -22.23 33.05 0.67
C ASP A 557 -21.26 32.53 -0.42
N SER A 558 -20.78 31.28 -0.35
CA SER A 558 -19.89 30.76 -1.42
C SER A 558 -20.12 29.29 -1.80
N ALA A 559 -21.39 28.85 -1.83
CA ALA A 559 -21.75 27.55 -2.38
C ALA A 559 -23.07 27.64 -3.18
N GLN A 560 -23.02 28.24 -4.37
CA GLN A 560 -24.04 27.98 -5.39
C GLN A 560 -23.63 26.77 -6.21
N THR A 561 -24.08 25.58 -5.79
CA THR A 561 -24.11 24.41 -6.67
C THR A 561 -25.54 24.16 -7.09
N SER A 562 -25.74 24.13 -8.39
CA SER A 562 -27.00 23.95 -9.10
C SER A 562 -27.65 22.61 -8.76
N GLN A 563 -28.92 22.61 -8.38
CA GLN A 563 -29.78 21.45 -8.57
C GLN A 563 -31.25 21.89 -8.67
N GLU A 564 -31.74 21.91 -9.92
CA GLU A 564 -33.16 21.73 -10.22
C GLU A 564 -33.55 20.30 -9.87
N ASN A 565 -34.63 20.13 -9.11
CA ASN A 565 -35.74 19.23 -9.44
C ASN A 565 -36.89 19.42 -8.42
N ASP A 566 -38.01 19.90 -8.94
CA ASP A 566 -39.35 19.73 -8.36
C ASP A 566 -39.61 18.25 -8.03
N ILE A 567 -40.26 17.95 -6.89
CA ILE A 567 -41.51 17.16 -6.80
C ILE A 567 -42.21 17.49 -5.46
N ASP A 568 -43.45 17.96 -5.63
CA ASP A 568 -44.63 18.04 -4.76
C ASP A 568 -44.60 17.62 -3.28
N ALA A 569 -45.15 18.56 -2.49
CA ALA A 569 -45.65 18.40 -1.13
C ALA A 569 -46.79 17.39 -1.02
N VAL A 570 -46.82 16.64 0.09
CA VAL A 570 -48.05 16.08 0.65
C VAL A 570 -48.02 16.30 2.16
N ASP A 571 -49.02 17.05 2.62
CA ASP A 571 -49.52 17.20 3.99
C ASP A 571 -49.57 15.85 4.74
N ASP A 572 -49.22 15.85 6.03
CA ASP A 572 -50.18 15.34 7.02
C ASP A 572 -49.94 15.96 8.42
N ASP A 573 -51.05 16.50 8.89
CA ASP A 573 -51.34 17.13 10.17
C ASP A 573 -51.40 16.08 11.28
N LEU A 574 -50.91 16.39 12.48
CA LEU A 574 -51.36 15.74 13.73
C LEU A 574 -50.96 16.60 14.94
N SER A 575 -51.91 17.44 15.30
CA SER A 575 -52.13 18.08 16.59
C SER A 575 -52.01 17.13 17.80
N ASP A 576 -51.42 17.61 18.91
CA ASP A 576 -52.11 17.56 20.21
C ASP A 576 -51.59 18.67 21.17
N PRO A 577 -52.49 19.49 21.78
CA PRO A 577 -52.16 20.54 22.72
C PRO A 577 -52.50 20.15 24.18
N ASP A 578 -51.73 20.58 25.18
CA ASP A 578 -52.35 21.12 26.41
C ASP A 578 -51.38 21.73 27.44
N ALA A 579 -51.97 22.61 28.24
CA ALA A 579 -51.61 23.04 29.59
C ALA A 579 -50.61 24.21 29.77
N ALA A 580 -51.20 25.40 29.64
CA ALA A 580 -50.75 26.67 30.21
C ALA A 580 -50.87 26.75 31.75
N GLN A 581 -50.15 27.75 32.31
CA GLN A 581 -50.37 28.57 33.54
C GLN A 581 -49.14 28.57 34.47
N LYS A 582 -48.55 29.71 34.89
CA LYS A 582 -49.14 30.97 35.37
C LYS A 582 -48.08 32.08 35.52
N SER A 583 -48.48 33.32 35.21
CA SER A 583 -48.16 34.65 35.84
C SER A 583 -46.81 34.81 36.58
N GLY A 584 -45.96 35.82 36.34
CA GLY A 584 -46.21 37.21 35.99
C GLY A 584 -45.62 38.12 37.08
N ARG A 585 -44.62 38.95 36.76
CA ARG A 585 -44.34 40.23 37.44
C ARG A 585 -43.36 41.08 36.64
N SER A 586 -43.73 42.35 36.55
CA SER A 586 -43.08 43.46 35.87
C SER A 586 -41.90 44.05 36.66
N SER A 587 -41.22 44.97 35.96
CA SER A 587 -40.46 46.15 36.41
C SER A 587 -38.93 46.05 36.57
N ASP A 588 -38.30 46.91 35.76
CA ASP A 588 -37.14 47.76 36.04
C ASP A 588 -35.70 47.23 35.80
N ARG A 589 -35.15 47.71 34.68
CA ARG A 589 -33.73 48.03 34.43
C ARG A 589 -33.14 48.82 35.62
N PRO A 590 -31.84 48.69 35.94
CA PRO A 590 -30.84 49.45 35.17
C PRO A 590 -29.47 48.80 34.99
N ALA A 591 -28.77 49.34 33.99
CA ALA A 591 -27.35 49.19 33.76
C ALA A 591 -26.53 49.61 34.99
N ALA A 592 -25.50 48.83 35.33
CA ALA A 592 -24.35 49.30 36.09
C ALA A 592 -23.14 48.41 35.78
N THR A 593 -22.16 49.05 35.15
CA THR A 593 -20.75 48.67 35.13
C THR A 593 -20.24 48.36 36.53
N ALA A 594 -19.53 47.25 36.70
CA ALA A 594 -18.70 46.98 37.88
C ALA A 594 -17.45 46.20 37.47
N ASP A 595 -16.34 46.91 37.29
CA ASP A 595 -14.98 46.39 37.44
C ASP A 595 -14.78 45.86 38.85
N ILE A 596 -14.16 44.66 39.05
CA ILE A 596 -13.07 44.30 39.99
C ILE A 596 -12.64 42.82 39.70
N PRO A 597 -11.40 42.32 39.96
CA PRO A 597 -10.04 42.73 39.61
C PRO A 597 -9.25 41.70 38.77
N LEU A 598 -8.23 42.19 38.05
CA LEU A 598 -7.13 41.41 37.48
C LEU A 598 -6.42 40.53 38.52
N GLY A 599 -6.16 39.28 38.16
CA GLY A 599 -5.32 38.38 38.93
C GLY A 599 -5.16 37.01 38.31
N LEU A 600 -4.75 36.92 37.04
CA LEU A 600 -4.09 35.79 36.38
C LEU A 600 -3.53 36.34 35.06
N GLU A 601 -2.23 36.17 34.83
CA GLU A 601 -1.53 36.57 33.60
C GLU A 601 -2.09 35.77 32.41
N GLN A 602 -3.18 36.22 31.78
CA GLN A 602 -3.59 35.72 30.47
C GLN A 602 -2.81 36.50 29.42
N GLY A 603 -1.96 35.79 28.67
CA GLY A 603 -1.20 36.35 27.57
C GLY A 603 -2.13 37.04 26.57
N VAL A 604 -1.75 38.23 26.11
CA VAL A 604 -2.48 38.94 25.05
C VAL A 604 -2.52 38.06 23.80
N VAL A 605 -3.71 37.59 23.45
CA VAL A 605 -3.97 36.80 22.25
C VAL A 605 -3.79 37.71 21.02
N ARG A 606 -3.05 37.28 20.00
CA ARG A 606 -2.72 38.11 18.82
C ARG A 606 -2.91 37.35 17.52
N THR A 607 -3.46 37.99 16.50
CA THR A 607 -3.61 37.40 15.15
C THR A 607 -2.24 37.18 14.48
N LEU A 608 -2.23 36.45 13.35
CA LEU A 608 -1.03 36.22 12.53
C LEU A 608 -0.33 37.52 12.12
N ASP A 609 -1.10 38.59 11.92
CA ASP A 609 -0.58 39.94 11.59
C ASP A 609 -0.20 40.76 12.83
N GLY A 610 -0.25 40.16 14.02
CA GLY A 610 0.18 40.77 15.28
C GLY A 610 -0.84 41.72 15.93
N GLN A 611 -2.07 41.80 15.40
CA GLN A 611 -3.15 42.59 16.01
C GLN A 611 -3.67 41.91 17.27
N ILE A 612 -4.11 42.70 18.26
CA ILE A 612 -4.67 42.15 19.50
C ILE A 612 -6.03 41.53 19.19
N ALA A 613 -6.16 40.22 19.39
CA ALA A 613 -7.44 39.53 19.39
C ALA A 613 -7.99 39.53 20.83
N GLY A 614 -9.28 39.74 20.99
CA GLY A 614 -9.91 39.77 22.31
C GLY A 614 -9.83 38.41 23.01
N ASP A 615 -10.23 37.36 22.31
CA ASP A 615 -10.18 35.96 22.73
C ASP A 615 -9.64 35.06 21.60
N GLU A 616 -9.41 33.78 21.91
CA GLU A 616 -8.88 32.78 20.97
C GLU A 616 -9.84 32.50 19.80
N PHE A 617 -11.15 32.59 20.02
CA PHE A 617 -12.16 32.42 18.97
C PHE A 617 -12.15 33.55 17.94
N ALA A 618 -12.09 34.80 18.39
CA ALA A 618 -11.96 35.96 17.51
C ALA A 618 -10.61 35.96 16.78
N GLN A 619 -9.55 35.48 17.43
CA GLN A 619 -8.25 35.29 16.80
C GLN A 619 -8.35 34.33 15.61
N ASP A 620 -9.00 33.18 15.79
CA ASP A 620 -9.16 32.16 14.76
C ASP A 620 -10.02 32.63 13.58
N ALA A 621 -11.13 33.32 13.84
CA ALA A 621 -11.96 33.90 12.79
C ALA A 621 -11.19 34.94 11.95
N LEU A 622 -10.40 35.80 12.60
CA LEU A 622 -9.56 36.78 11.93
C LEU A 622 -8.41 36.11 11.16
N ASN A 623 -7.77 35.09 11.73
CA ASN A 623 -6.70 34.33 11.08
C ASN A 623 -7.21 33.61 9.83
N TYR A 624 -8.41 33.03 9.88
CA TYR A 624 -9.07 32.42 8.72
C TYR A 624 -9.26 33.43 7.58
N GLN A 625 -9.79 34.62 7.88
CA GLN A 625 -9.96 35.69 6.90
C GLN A 625 -8.64 36.18 6.32
N ILE A 626 -7.60 36.35 7.15
CA ILE A 626 -6.26 36.75 6.71
C ILE A 626 -5.69 35.73 5.71
N LEU A 627 -5.81 34.43 6.02
CA LEU A 627 -5.29 33.37 5.17
C LEU A 627 -6.04 33.26 3.83
N LEU A 628 -7.37 33.41 3.84
CA LEU A 628 -8.14 33.51 2.60
C LEU A 628 -7.72 34.71 1.75
N GLY A 629 -7.55 35.88 2.36
CA GLY A 629 -7.07 37.08 1.66
C GLY A 629 -5.68 36.91 1.06
N LYS A 630 -4.79 36.14 1.71
CA LYS A 630 -3.49 35.78 1.15
C LYS A 630 -3.61 34.87 -0.08
N ILE A 631 -4.52 33.89 -0.07
CA ILE A 631 -4.80 33.04 -1.24
C ILE A 631 -5.31 33.90 -2.40
N GLU A 632 -6.26 34.80 -2.15
CA GLU A 632 -6.81 35.73 -3.16
C GLU A 632 -5.70 36.60 -3.77
N THR A 633 -4.87 37.20 -2.92
CA THR A 633 -3.73 38.02 -3.37
C THR A 633 -2.75 37.20 -4.23
N LEU A 634 -2.52 35.93 -3.89
CA LEU A 634 -1.69 35.02 -4.66
C LEU A 634 -2.30 34.72 -6.04
N MET A 635 -3.60 34.46 -6.10
CA MET A 635 -4.37 34.22 -7.34
C MET A 635 -4.34 35.43 -8.26
N ASP A 636 -4.61 36.63 -7.73
CA ASP A 636 -4.49 37.90 -8.44
C ASP A 636 -3.07 38.10 -9.02
N SER A 637 -2.04 37.80 -8.21
CA SER A 637 -0.64 37.91 -8.64
C SER A 637 -0.24 36.92 -9.75
N LEU A 638 -1.06 35.90 -10.01
CA LEU A 638 -0.90 34.91 -11.06
C LEU A 638 -1.75 35.22 -12.30
N GLY A 639 -2.63 36.23 -12.24
CA GLY A 639 -3.59 36.53 -13.31
C GLY A 639 -4.59 35.39 -13.51
N ILE A 640 -4.91 34.67 -12.44
CA ILE A 640 -5.94 33.64 -12.41
C ILE A 640 -7.05 34.25 -11.56
N ASP A 641 -8.06 34.84 -12.20
CA ASP A 641 -9.18 35.47 -11.48
C ASP A 641 -9.89 34.39 -10.62
N GLY A 642 -10.21 34.76 -9.38
CA GLY A 642 -10.60 33.87 -8.28
C GLY A 642 -12.01 33.30 -8.33
#